data_AF-A0A3D9IMT2-F1
#
_entry.id   AF-A0A3D9IMT2-F1
#
_cell.length_a   1.000
_cell.length_b   1.000
_cell.length_c   1.000
_cell.angle_alpha   90.00
_cell.angle_beta   90.00
_cell.angle_gamma   90.00
#
_symmetry.space_group_name_H-M   'P 1'
#
loop_
_entity.id
_entity.type
_entity.pdbx_description
1 polymer ?
#
loop_
_entity_poly.entity_id
_entity_poly.type
_entity_poly.pdbx_seq_one_letter_code
_entity_poly.pdbx_strand_id
1 'polypeptide(L)'
;MKVFKRNQRGSVSVFLISIVAAVFLFNAVLIDFARIQAAKRQSDMVVQAAVRSVLGAFDKNLHGKYGLFGVDKDKLEPLLTDILKQNLRSTPTEDSFQLIDTALSGSPVLEASGDLGNQVILQQQILEDMKYKAPIEITVELFDKFKKLATVMKTASAATKASKEMKKEYLAREKSFEQYWELRDQMKDLNVKLDPLTLLTGSSELSSIHNLGGIANHYDYIRHRYIEIQGWEQAQIDKETSIVSLESARSSLSSQRSALISNAEEDEVVDTSELDNQIASLSTDISRLVDEINELKLKIRATIAVVNPYLSQSHQLLQNITGKIDQIVQLSLDAEEELNSARKHNQSMREAFDKAMAATKEGNYDKVAKAPDSAGNVANDDMKAVESGLDQIVQDLEKTILPDTHFETIKKDIVEERTKLAAVSLITKELSSSMPTQYSSTGVPPSTSEIHSFASEIHNTYKGVEGAINTHSDPNSYPEEKKRMEDKANYDNKSGETNEAAGKASLGEVLGIINAIKLVDSSIDDYKDLGGFYKNYIAQQAEDTDKGAVATSNDLDDAGGDAMSMMDSLFEGLGNFFETMRNELYVNEYAFQRFDSFDGSALLKKPVDLTKLDETIAPFVNVNGSGLEYIIYGLESPGANIGAAYGELFLVRLALRTLEGFTNSAVRALGHPLLVLIAAIAYGVIHALSDMYQFFMGQQVELIQIQGKKLFQLSYKDYLRLFLLLHSSEKKKLARIQALIQFNLPGQKPLTDYQSYVTAQAEFSVRLWFLPGVMEALNQTVQLNGRVQGSRYYYDSGQRFMSY
;
A
#
# COMPACT_ATOMS: atom_id res chain seq x y z
N MET A 1 -31.29 27.59 -119.39
CA MET A 1 -31.85 26.22 -119.39
C MET A 1 -30.89 25.32 -120.16
N LYS A 2 -30.44 24.21 -119.55
CA LYS A 2 -29.77 23.04 -120.17
C LYS A 2 -28.37 23.27 -120.78
N VAL A 3 -27.29 23.04 -120.01
CA VAL A 3 -26.20 22.05 -120.27
C VAL A 3 -25.28 22.02 -119.03
N PHE A 4 -25.72 21.38 -117.95
CA PHE A 4 -24.80 20.82 -116.93
C PHE A 4 -25.28 19.40 -116.66
N LYS A 5 -25.16 18.55 -117.68
CA LYS A 5 -25.22 17.10 -117.53
C LYS A 5 -23.99 16.52 -118.23
N ARG A 6 -23.14 15.89 -117.40
CA ARG A 6 -22.14 14.86 -117.74
C ARG A 6 -21.09 15.25 -118.80
N ASN A 7 -19.97 15.82 -118.33
CA ASN A 7 -18.68 15.59 -118.97
C ASN A 7 -17.86 14.68 -118.04
N GLN A 8 -17.60 13.43 -118.48
CA GLN A 8 -17.00 12.35 -117.65
C GLN A 8 -15.45 12.34 -117.68
N ARG A 9 -14.82 13.34 -118.30
CA ARG A 9 -13.35 13.46 -118.29
C ARG A 9 -12.90 14.13 -116.99
N GLY A 10 -12.12 13.39 -116.19
CA GLY A 10 -11.63 13.83 -114.87
C GLY A 10 -12.49 13.40 -113.68
N SER A 11 -13.67 12.80 -113.89
CA SER A 11 -14.52 12.32 -112.78
C SER A 11 -13.87 11.20 -111.97
N VAL A 12 -13.12 10.31 -112.64
CA VAL A 12 -12.34 9.26 -111.97
C VAL A 12 -11.22 9.87 -111.12
N SER A 13 -10.52 10.89 -111.63
CA SER A 13 -9.45 11.58 -110.89
C SER A 13 -9.99 12.35 -109.68
N VAL A 14 -11.13 13.06 -109.83
CA VAL A 14 -11.78 13.75 -108.69
C VAL A 14 -12.27 12.74 -107.66
N PHE A 15 -12.89 11.64 -108.09
CA PHE A 15 -13.32 10.57 -107.19
C PHE A 15 -12.15 9.92 -106.45
N LEU A 16 -11.05 9.64 -107.15
CA LEU A 16 -9.82 9.09 -106.56
C LEU A 16 -9.18 10.08 -105.57
N ILE A 17 -9.10 11.37 -105.92
CA ILE A 17 -8.58 12.42 -105.02
C ILE A 17 -9.49 12.57 -103.79
N SER A 18 -10.82 12.51 -103.95
CA SER A 18 -11.75 12.56 -102.82
C SER A 18 -11.60 11.35 -101.89
N ILE A 19 -11.45 10.14 -102.44
CA ILE A 19 -11.18 8.94 -101.64
C ILE A 19 -9.83 9.03 -100.94
N VAL A 20 -8.77 9.40 -101.66
CA VAL A 20 -7.42 9.54 -101.10
C VAL A 20 -7.38 10.62 -100.03
N ALA A 21 -8.07 11.75 -100.24
CA ALA A 21 -8.19 12.80 -99.23
C ALA A 21 -8.95 12.33 -97.98
N ALA A 22 -10.04 11.57 -98.15
CA ALA A 22 -10.79 11.00 -97.03
C ALA A 22 -9.96 9.96 -96.25
N VAL A 23 -9.26 9.07 -96.95
CA VAL A 23 -8.35 8.07 -96.35
C VAL A 23 -7.17 8.75 -95.65
N PHE A 24 -6.58 9.78 -96.27
CA PHE A 24 -5.49 10.55 -95.69
C PHE A 24 -5.96 11.29 -94.42
N LEU A 25 -7.13 11.93 -94.45
CA LEU A 25 -7.70 12.62 -93.29
C LEU A 25 -7.99 11.62 -92.16
N PHE A 26 -8.54 10.45 -92.46
CA PHE A 26 -8.76 9.39 -91.48
C PHE A 26 -7.44 8.90 -90.87
N ASN A 27 -6.42 8.62 -91.68
CA ASN A 27 -5.10 8.20 -91.21
C ASN A 27 -4.41 9.30 -90.39
N ALA A 28 -4.53 10.57 -90.79
CA ALA A 28 -3.99 11.70 -90.06
C ALA A 28 -4.59 11.81 -88.65
N VAL A 29 -5.91 11.64 -88.51
CA VAL A 29 -6.60 11.59 -87.21
C VAL A 29 -6.14 10.38 -86.38
N LEU A 30 -6.03 9.19 -86.99
CA LEU A 30 -5.54 7.99 -86.29
C LEU A 30 -4.09 8.14 -85.82
N ILE A 31 -3.22 8.78 -86.60
CA ILE A 31 -1.83 9.04 -86.22
C ILE A 31 -1.77 10.00 -85.03
N ASP A 32 -2.50 11.12 -85.08
CA ASP A 32 -2.55 12.05 -83.93
C ASP A 32 -3.17 11.37 -82.69
N PHE A 33 -4.21 10.54 -82.85
CA PHE A 33 -4.77 9.74 -81.75
C PHE A 33 -3.76 8.75 -81.15
N ALA A 34 -3.07 7.97 -81.98
CA ALA A 34 -2.05 7.03 -81.52
C ALA A 34 -0.90 7.74 -80.80
N ARG A 35 -0.49 8.92 -81.29
CA ARG A 35 0.54 9.76 -80.65
C ARG A 35 0.07 10.31 -79.30
N ILE A 36 -1.20 10.73 -79.16
CA ILE A 36 -1.77 11.15 -77.88
C ILE A 36 -1.76 9.99 -76.88
N GLN A 37 -2.18 8.78 -77.28
CA GLN A 37 -2.20 7.61 -76.39
C GLN A 37 -0.79 7.18 -75.99
N ALA A 38 0.18 7.24 -76.91
CA ALA A 38 1.58 7.00 -76.61
C ALA A 38 2.16 8.05 -75.66
N ALA A 39 1.82 9.34 -75.87
CA ALA A 39 2.20 10.43 -74.98
C ALA A 39 1.63 10.24 -73.57
N LYS A 40 0.35 9.88 -73.44
CA LYS A 40 -0.26 9.56 -72.13
C LYS A 40 0.48 8.45 -71.39
N ARG A 41 0.81 7.36 -72.09
CA ARG A 41 1.57 6.25 -71.50
C ARG A 41 2.98 6.68 -71.09
N GLN A 42 3.66 7.49 -71.90
CA GLN A 42 4.97 8.05 -71.57
C GLN A 42 4.88 8.95 -70.33
N SER A 43 3.94 9.89 -70.29
CA SER A 43 3.72 10.80 -69.16
C SER A 43 3.44 10.06 -67.86
N ASP A 44 2.58 9.03 -67.90
CA ASP A 44 2.29 8.20 -66.73
C ASP A 44 3.53 7.48 -66.19
N MET A 45 4.37 6.91 -67.08
CA MET A 45 5.62 6.28 -66.70
C MET A 45 6.62 7.30 -66.13
N VAL A 46 6.67 8.50 -66.71
CA VAL A 46 7.53 9.59 -66.26
C VAL A 46 7.12 10.08 -64.87
N VAL A 47 5.83 10.27 -64.63
CA VAL A 47 5.31 10.66 -63.29
C VAL A 47 5.58 9.54 -62.28
N GLN A 48 5.34 8.27 -62.62
CA GLN A 48 5.64 7.15 -61.74
C GLN A 48 7.14 7.04 -61.41
N ALA A 49 8.01 7.24 -62.40
CA ALA A 49 9.46 7.27 -62.19
C ALA A 49 9.90 8.49 -61.37
N ALA A 50 9.24 9.64 -61.56
CA ALA A 50 9.51 10.86 -60.82
C ALA A 50 9.16 10.71 -59.34
N VAL A 51 7.96 10.22 -59.01
CA VAL A 51 7.56 9.95 -57.61
C VAL A 51 8.53 8.98 -56.93
N ARG A 52 8.94 7.90 -57.63
CA ARG A 52 10.00 6.97 -57.14
C ARG A 52 11.32 7.66 -56.85
N SER A 53 11.75 8.54 -57.75
CA SER A 53 13.03 9.23 -57.65
C SER A 53 13.02 10.29 -56.54
N VAL A 54 11.87 10.94 -56.32
CA VAL A 54 11.67 11.90 -55.23
C VAL A 54 11.77 11.20 -53.87
N LEU A 55 11.14 10.04 -53.68
CA LEU A 55 11.33 9.23 -52.47
C LEU A 55 12.73 8.61 -52.38
N GLY A 56 13.45 8.47 -53.49
CA GLY A 56 14.88 8.13 -53.46
C GLY A 56 15.75 9.20 -52.78
N ALA A 57 15.26 10.43 -52.62
CA ALA A 57 15.97 11.55 -51.98
C ALA A 57 15.65 11.69 -50.48
N PHE A 58 15.51 10.57 -49.78
CA PHE A 58 15.32 10.55 -48.33
C PHE A 58 16.50 11.19 -47.58
N ASP A 59 16.23 11.65 -46.35
CA ASP A 59 17.26 12.23 -45.49
C ASP A 59 18.25 11.17 -44.98
N LYS A 60 19.54 11.37 -45.29
CA LYS A 60 20.59 10.41 -44.96
C LYS A 60 20.90 10.33 -43.47
N ASN A 61 20.71 11.41 -42.71
CA ASN A 61 20.95 11.39 -41.26
C ASN A 61 19.84 10.62 -40.56
N LEU A 62 18.60 10.85 -41.01
CA LEU A 62 17.42 10.16 -40.52
C LEU A 62 17.52 8.64 -40.80
N HIS A 63 17.78 8.24 -42.05
CA HIS A 63 17.91 6.82 -42.39
C HIS A 63 19.17 6.18 -41.79
N GLY A 64 20.32 6.88 -41.82
CA GLY A 64 21.59 6.34 -41.35
C GLY A 64 21.60 6.02 -39.85
N LYS A 65 21.18 6.97 -39.00
CA LYS A 65 21.18 6.78 -37.54
C LYS A 65 19.93 6.05 -37.04
N TYR A 66 18.76 6.31 -37.64
CA TYR A 66 17.48 5.83 -37.12
C TYR A 66 16.77 4.81 -38.01
N GLY A 67 17.24 4.55 -39.23
CA GLY A 67 16.56 3.61 -40.13
C GLY A 67 15.24 4.12 -40.72
N LEU A 68 14.81 5.33 -40.36
CA LEU A 68 13.54 5.92 -40.80
C LEU A 68 13.67 6.57 -42.17
N PHE A 69 12.60 6.49 -42.95
CA PHE A 69 12.52 7.07 -44.29
C PHE A 69 11.58 8.28 -44.30
N GLY A 70 12.12 9.42 -44.71
CA GLY A 70 11.37 10.65 -44.86
C GLY A 70 12.08 11.61 -45.79
N VAL A 71 11.31 12.30 -46.63
CA VAL A 71 11.81 13.38 -47.47
C VAL A 71 11.35 14.71 -46.90
N ASP A 72 12.25 15.68 -46.90
CA ASP A 72 11.95 17.05 -46.51
C ASP A 72 10.87 17.66 -47.42
N LYS A 73 9.74 18.06 -46.84
CA LYS A 73 8.58 18.65 -47.53
C LYS A 73 8.96 19.81 -48.43
N ASP A 74 9.89 20.66 -48.00
CA ASP A 74 10.30 21.86 -48.74
C ASP A 74 11.06 21.53 -50.02
N LYS A 75 11.62 20.32 -50.12
CA LYS A 75 12.40 19.85 -51.27
C LYS A 75 11.57 19.05 -52.27
N LEU A 76 10.37 18.59 -51.91
CA LEU A 76 9.57 17.66 -52.72
C LEU A 76 9.12 18.25 -54.06
N GLU A 77 8.45 19.39 -54.06
CA GLU A 77 7.88 20.00 -55.27
C GLU A 77 8.96 20.49 -56.26
N PRO A 78 10.04 21.18 -55.83
CA PRO A 78 11.14 21.55 -56.72
C PRO A 78 11.80 20.31 -57.35
N LEU A 79 12.08 19.29 -56.53
CA LEU A 79 12.74 18.06 -56.98
C LEU A 79 11.86 17.28 -57.97
N LEU A 80 10.56 17.16 -57.70
CA LEU A 80 9.61 16.53 -58.62
C LEU A 80 9.60 17.26 -59.97
N THR A 81 9.51 18.58 -59.95
CA THR A 81 9.46 19.41 -61.16
C THR A 81 10.72 19.24 -62.00
N ASP A 82 11.90 19.23 -61.36
CA ASP A 82 13.17 19.05 -62.04
C ASP A 82 13.30 17.64 -62.65
N ILE A 83 12.90 16.60 -61.92
CA ILE A 83 12.93 15.22 -62.41
C ILE A 83 11.97 15.02 -63.58
N LEU A 84 10.74 15.56 -63.51
CA LEU A 84 9.79 15.53 -64.61
C LEU A 84 10.36 16.21 -65.85
N LYS A 85 10.96 17.40 -65.71
CA LYS A 85 11.59 18.11 -66.83
C LYS A 85 12.77 17.34 -67.41
N GLN A 86 13.61 16.72 -66.58
CA GLN A 86 14.75 15.91 -67.03
C GLN A 86 14.30 14.65 -67.78
N ASN A 87 13.29 13.94 -67.27
CA ASN A 87 12.77 12.71 -67.88
C ASN A 87 12.03 12.95 -69.21
N LEU A 88 11.53 14.17 -69.44
CA LEU A 88 10.89 14.57 -70.71
C LEU A 88 11.89 15.14 -71.72
N ARG A 89 13.10 15.53 -71.30
CA ARG A 89 14.15 16.01 -72.21
C ARG A 89 14.68 14.81 -72.99
N SER A 90 14.38 14.79 -74.29
CA SER A 90 15.11 13.94 -75.24
C SER A 90 16.46 14.60 -75.49
N THR A 91 17.58 13.89 -75.30
CA THR A 91 18.89 14.35 -75.79
C THR A 91 18.82 14.41 -77.32
N PRO A 92 18.82 15.59 -77.94
CA PRO A 92 18.78 15.68 -79.38
C PRO A 92 20.16 15.29 -79.89
N THR A 93 20.30 14.08 -80.42
CA THR A 93 21.33 13.82 -81.43
C THR A 93 20.90 14.52 -82.71
N GLU A 94 21.81 15.21 -83.40
CA GLU A 94 21.50 16.11 -84.54
C GLU A 94 20.66 15.47 -85.66
N ASP A 95 20.54 14.14 -85.71
CA ASP A 95 19.76 13.37 -86.69
C ASP A 95 18.51 12.61 -86.14
N SER A 96 18.10 12.79 -84.88
CA SER A 96 16.95 12.04 -84.33
C SER A 96 15.59 12.74 -84.51
N PHE A 97 14.66 12.10 -85.22
CA PHE A 97 13.27 12.56 -85.34
C PHE A 97 12.46 12.24 -84.07
N GLN A 98 11.98 13.28 -83.38
CA GLN A 98 11.20 13.12 -82.14
C GLN A 98 9.73 12.83 -82.46
N LEU A 99 9.36 11.55 -82.37
CA LEU A 99 8.00 11.07 -82.70
C LEU A 99 6.92 11.63 -81.73
N ILE A 100 7.29 11.82 -80.46
CA ILE A 100 6.41 12.27 -79.38
C ILE A 100 7.06 13.49 -78.68
N ASP A 101 6.44 14.66 -78.85
CA ASP A 101 6.87 15.94 -78.26
C ASP A 101 6.01 16.25 -77.01
N THR A 102 6.16 15.43 -75.98
CA THR A 102 5.48 15.60 -74.70
C THR A 102 6.20 16.68 -73.89
N ALA A 103 5.46 17.71 -73.46
CA ALA A 103 5.98 18.78 -72.61
C ALA A 103 5.12 18.95 -71.36
N LEU A 104 5.77 19.20 -70.22
CA LEU A 104 5.09 19.56 -68.97
C LEU A 104 4.36 20.90 -69.15
N SER A 105 3.08 20.94 -68.80
CA SER A 105 2.23 22.13 -68.82
C SER A 105 1.91 22.52 -67.39
N GLY A 106 2.37 23.68 -66.93
CA GLY A 106 2.13 24.14 -65.55
C GLY A 106 2.99 23.45 -64.48
N SER A 107 2.65 23.72 -63.22
CA SER A 107 3.28 23.08 -62.05
C SER A 107 2.60 21.74 -61.74
N PRO A 108 3.37 20.70 -61.39
CA PRO A 108 2.78 19.44 -60.94
C PRO A 108 2.01 19.66 -59.63
N VAL A 109 0.89 18.96 -59.48
CA VAL A 109 0.18 18.86 -58.20
C VAL A 109 0.84 17.75 -57.40
N LEU A 110 1.39 18.11 -56.23
CA LEU A 110 2.01 17.18 -55.29
C LEU A 110 1.28 17.24 -53.95
N GLU A 111 0.79 16.08 -53.52
CA GLU A 111 0.26 15.88 -52.18
C GLU A 111 1.23 14.98 -51.42
N ALA A 112 1.91 15.57 -50.44
CA ALA A 112 2.75 14.83 -49.51
C ALA A 112 1.97 14.57 -48.21
N SER A 113 2.04 13.34 -47.72
CA SER A 113 1.36 12.93 -46.48
C SER A 113 2.18 11.88 -45.73
N GLY A 114 1.68 11.44 -44.57
CA GLY A 114 2.37 10.49 -43.72
C GLY A 114 3.61 11.13 -43.11
N ASP A 115 3.43 12.22 -42.36
CA ASP A 115 4.52 12.87 -41.66
C ASP A 115 5.04 11.99 -40.51
N LEU A 116 6.34 12.07 -40.24
CA LEU A 116 6.97 11.30 -39.16
C LEU A 116 6.65 11.86 -37.76
N GLY A 117 5.96 13.00 -37.68
CA GLY A 117 5.35 13.50 -36.45
C GLY A 117 4.14 12.66 -36.03
N ASN A 118 3.50 11.95 -36.96
CA ASN A 118 2.43 11.02 -36.65
C ASN A 118 2.98 9.69 -36.09
N GLN A 119 2.60 9.38 -34.85
CA GLN A 119 3.07 8.18 -34.13
C GLN A 119 2.72 6.87 -34.84
N VAL A 120 1.58 6.80 -35.55
CA VAL A 120 1.19 5.59 -36.28
C VAL A 120 2.16 5.31 -37.43
N ILE A 121 2.55 6.36 -38.16
CA ILE A 121 3.48 6.27 -39.29
C ILE A 121 4.88 5.92 -38.78
N LEU A 122 5.32 6.60 -37.71
CA LEU A 122 6.60 6.32 -37.07
C LEU A 122 6.67 4.87 -36.59
N GLN A 123 5.66 4.42 -35.83
CA GLN A 123 5.60 3.06 -35.32
C GLN A 123 5.65 2.06 -36.47
N GLN A 124 4.88 2.26 -37.54
CA GLN A 124 4.92 1.39 -38.71
C GLN A 124 6.34 1.29 -39.32
N GLN A 125 7.05 2.40 -39.47
CA GLN A 125 8.43 2.37 -39.98
C GLN A 125 9.40 1.67 -39.03
N ILE A 126 9.27 1.90 -37.71
CA ILE A 126 10.05 1.19 -36.70
C ILE A 126 9.80 -0.32 -36.79
N LEU A 127 8.54 -0.74 -36.91
CA LEU A 127 8.18 -2.15 -37.00
C LEU A 127 8.77 -2.81 -38.25
N GLU A 128 8.73 -2.15 -39.41
CA GLU A 128 9.35 -2.69 -40.64
C GLU A 128 10.88 -2.73 -40.56
N ASP A 129 11.53 -1.73 -39.94
CA ASP A 129 12.98 -1.73 -39.71
C ASP A 129 13.39 -2.91 -38.80
N MET A 130 12.62 -3.13 -37.72
CA MET A 130 12.95 -4.11 -36.69
C MET A 130 12.53 -5.54 -37.00
N LYS A 131 11.58 -5.73 -37.93
CA LYS A 131 11.03 -7.04 -38.33
C LYS A 131 12.10 -8.11 -38.60
N TYR A 132 13.25 -7.71 -39.14
CA TYR A 132 14.36 -8.61 -39.46
C TYR A 132 15.65 -8.31 -38.69
N LYS A 133 15.67 -7.25 -37.86
CA LYS A 133 16.87 -6.76 -37.15
C LYS A 133 16.83 -6.97 -35.65
N ALA A 134 15.65 -7.12 -35.05
CA ALA A 134 15.52 -7.26 -33.61
C ALA A 134 15.98 -8.65 -33.16
N PRO A 135 16.98 -8.78 -32.27
CA PRO A 135 17.30 -10.03 -31.59
C PRO A 135 16.27 -10.29 -30.48
N ILE A 136 15.03 -10.65 -30.88
CA ILE A 136 13.92 -10.88 -29.93
C ILE A 136 14.27 -12.00 -28.94
N GLU A 137 15.13 -12.94 -29.33
CA GLU A 137 15.62 -14.02 -28.49
C GLU A 137 16.23 -13.53 -27.18
N ILE A 138 16.90 -12.36 -27.15
CA ILE A 138 17.50 -11.83 -25.92
C ILE A 138 16.42 -11.47 -24.89
N THR A 139 15.36 -10.80 -25.34
CA THR A 139 14.26 -10.39 -24.46
C THR A 139 13.45 -11.60 -23.99
N VAL A 140 13.29 -12.61 -24.85
CA VAL A 140 12.67 -13.89 -24.47
C VAL A 140 13.53 -14.66 -23.46
N GLU A 141 14.85 -14.69 -23.64
CA GLU A 141 15.77 -15.32 -22.68
C GLU A 141 15.74 -14.61 -21.32
N LEU A 142 15.64 -13.28 -21.30
CA LEU A 142 15.44 -12.51 -20.07
C LEU A 142 14.14 -12.90 -19.38
N PHE A 143 13.03 -12.99 -20.13
CA PHE A 143 11.75 -13.42 -19.60
C PHE A 143 11.83 -14.81 -18.94
N ASP A 144 12.43 -15.80 -19.61
CA ASP A 144 12.56 -17.15 -19.08
C ASP A 144 13.31 -17.20 -17.74
N LYS A 145 14.29 -16.30 -17.54
CA LYS A 145 15.03 -16.18 -16.28
C LYS A 145 14.12 -15.72 -15.13
N PHE A 146 13.27 -14.71 -15.36
CA PHE A 146 12.30 -14.23 -14.35
C PHE A 146 11.13 -15.19 -14.16
N LYS A 147 10.71 -15.90 -15.21
CA LYS A 147 9.69 -16.95 -15.13
C LYS A 147 10.03 -18.03 -14.10
N LYS A 148 11.30 -18.47 -14.05
CA LYS A 148 11.78 -19.46 -13.06
C LYS A 148 11.66 -18.97 -11.60
N LEU A 149 11.63 -17.65 -11.39
CA LEU A 149 11.53 -17.04 -10.08
C LEU A 149 10.09 -16.66 -9.70
N ALA A 150 9.14 -16.73 -10.62
CA ALA A 150 7.78 -16.23 -10.42
C ALA A 150 7.11 -16.81 -9.17
N THR A 151 7.12 -18.13 -8.99
CA THR A 151 6.47 -18.79 -7.84
C THR A 151 7.14 -18.43 -6.52
N VAL A 152 8.48 -18.53 -6.44
CA VAL A 152 9.21 -18.21 -5.20
C VAL A 152 9.14 -16.73 -4.86
N MET A 153 9.11 -15.85 -5.86
CA MET A 153 8.98 -14.41 -5.64
C MET A 153 7.58 -14.01 -5.19
N LYS A 154 6.54 -14.67 -5.70
CA LYS A 154 5.17 -14.52 -5.21
C LYS A 154 5.09 -14.79 -3.71
N THR A 155 5.66 -15.91 -3.25
CA THR A 155 5.66 -16.28 -1.82
C THR A 155 6.53 -15.32 -0.99
N ALA A 156 7.71 -14.94 -1.49
CA ALA A 156 8.58 -13.98 -0.81
C ALA A 156 7.94 -12.57 -0.69
N SER A 157 7.25 -12.10 -1.73
CA SER A 157 6.50 -10.83 -1.72
C SER A 157 5.40 -10.87 -0.67
N ALA A 158 4.60 -11.95 -0.65
CA ALA A 158 3.54 -12.14 0.33
C ALA A 158 4.08 -12.17 1.76
N ALA A 159 5.12 -12.97 2.03
CA ALA A 159 5.74 -13.09 3.34
C ALA A 159 6.32 -11.76 3.84
N THR A 160 7.03 -11.03 2.97
CA THR A 160 7.65 -9.74 3.29
C THR A 160 6.59 -8.70 3.64
N LYS A 161 5.55 -8.57 2.81
CA LYS A 161 4.45 -7.62 3.05
C LYS A 161 3.64 -7.98 4.29
N ALA A 162 3.31 -9.26 4.49
CA ALA A 162 2.63 -9.74 5.68
C ALA A 162 3.45 -9.42 6.94
N SER A 163 4.75 -9.73 6.92
CA SER A 163 5.66 -9.44 8.04
C SER A 163 5.73 -7.96 8.38
N LYS A 164 5.84 -7.08 7.38
CA LYS A 164 5.91 -5.63 7.57
C LYS A 164 4.71 -5.13 8.37
N GLU A 165 3.52 -5.46 7.89
CA GLU A 165 2.26 -5.03 8.52
C GLU A 165 2.04 -5.72 9.88
N MET A 166 2.36 -7.01 9.99
CA MET A 166 2.23 -7.77 11.23
C MET A 166 3.20 -7.34 12.32
N LYS A 167 4.43 -6.89 12.00
CA LYS A 167 5.44 -6.51 13.00
C LYS A 167 4.92 -5.46 13.96
N LYS A 168 4.27 -4.42 13.45
CA LYS A 168 3.71 -3.33 14.26
C LYS A 168 2.63 -3.83 15.21
N GLU A 169 1.68 -4.59 14.68
CA GLU A 169 0.55 -5.12 15.45
C GLU A 169 1.01 -6.21 16.45
N TYR A 170 2.02 -7.00 16.09
CA TYR A 170 2.66 -7.97 16.99
C TYR A 170 3.24 -7.29 18.23
N LEU A 171 4.04 -6.23 18.06
CA LEU A 171 4.63 -5.51 19.18
C LEU A 171 3.57 -4.87 20.09
N ALA A 172 2.51 -4.31 19.49
CA ALA A 172 1.40 -3.76 20.24
C ALA A 172 0.63 -4.83 21.03
N ARG A 173 0.40 -6.00 20.42
CA ARG A 173 -0.20 -7.17 21.09
C ARG A 173 0.64 -7.64 22.26
N GLU A 174 1.95 -7.81 22.08
CA GLU A 174 2.85 -8.27 23.14
C GLU A 174 2.86 -7.30 24.32
N LYS A 175 2.81 -5.99 24.06
CA LYS A 175 2.70 -4.97 25.12
C LYS A 175 1.39 -5.11 25.91
N SER A 176 0.25 -5.27 25.23
CA SER A 176 -1.04 -5.48 25.92
C SER A 176 -1.04 -6.78 26.75
N PHE A 177 -0.38 -7.84 26.27
CA PHE A 177 -0.21 -9.04 27.09
C PHE A 177 0.68 -8.84 28.31
N GLU A 178 1.78 -8.08 28.20
CA GLU A 178 2.61 -7.73 29.36
C GLU A 178 1.79 -6.98 30.42
N GLN A 179 1.00 -6.00 30.00
CA GLN A 179 0.12 -5.24 30.89
C GLN A 179 -0.97 -6.12 31.51
N TYR A 180 -1.56 -7.02 30.73
CA TYR A 180 -2.50 -8.03 31.22
C TYR A 180 -1.89 -8.86 32.35
N TRP A 181 -0.68 -9.40 32.16
CA TRP A 181 -0.04 -10.26 33.15
C TRP A 181 0.45 -9.49 34.39
N GLU A 182 0.88 -8.24 34.23
CA GLU A 182 1.20 -7.37 35.36
C GLU A 182 -0.03 -7.16 36.25
N LEU A 183 -1.21 -6.90 35.65
CA LEU A 183 -2.47 -6.77 36.38
C LEU A 183 -2.88 -8.10 37.04
N ARG A 184 -2.69 -9.23 36.37
CA ARG A 184 -2.93 -10.57 36.94
C ARG A 184 -2.02 -10.87 38.14
N ASP A 185 -0.77 -10.44 38.10
CA ASP A 185 0.17 -10.59 39.22
C ASP A 185 -0.26 -9.70 40.40
N GLN A 186 -0.65 -8.44 40.15
CA GLN A 186 -1.21 -7.57 41.19
C GLN A 186 -2.48 -8.15 41.83
N MET A 187 -3.37 -8.76 41.02
CA MET A 187 -4.55 -9.46 41.53
C MET A 187 -4.17 -10.62 42.46
N LYS A 188 -3.19 -11.44 42.06
CA LYS A 188 -2.68 -12.56 42.86
C LYS A 188 -2.07 -12.06 44.17
N ASP A 189 -1.28 -11.00 44.12
CA ASP A 189 -0.65 -10.39 45.28
C ASP A 189 -1.65 -9.85 46.30
N LEU A 190 -2.72 -9.21 45.82
CA LEU A 190 -3.83 -8.77 46.68
C LEU A 190 -4.65 -9.95 47.21
N ASN A 191 -4.87 -10.98 46.38
CA ASN A 191 -5.58 -12.20 46.75
C ASN A 191 -4.87 -12.93 47.90
N VAL A 192 -3.55 -13.09 47.85
CA VAL A 192 -2.77 -13.70 48.94
C VAL A 192 -2.85 -12.88 50.23
N LYS A 193 -3.08 -11.55 50.15
CA LYS A 193 -3.20 -10.64 51.31
C LYS A 193 -4.63 -10.54 51.88
N LEU A 194 -5.56 -11.40 51.44
CA LEU A 194 -6.94 -11.51 51.96
C LEU A 194 -7.07 -12.49 53.16
N ASP A 195 -6.04 -12.57 54.00
CA ASP A 195 -6.03 -13.34 55.26
C ASP A 195 -7.25 -13.12 56.20
N PRO A 196 -7.90 -11.93 56.25
CA PRO A 196 -9.10 -11.71 57.05
C PRO A 196 -10.31 -12.60 56.72
N LEU A 197 -10.32 -13.29 55.56
CA LEU A 197 -11.43 -14.17 55.15
C LEU A 197 -11.36 -15.57 55.78
N THR A 198 -10.37 -15.84 56.63
CA THR A 198 -10.22 -17.13 57.32
C THR A 198 -11.21 -17.30 58.48
N LEU A 199 -11.82 -18.50 58.58
CA LEU A 199 -12.60 -18.93 59.74
C LEU A 199 -11.66 -19.61 60.75
N LEU A 200 -10.93 -18.83 61.56
CA LEU A 200 -10.17 -19.42 62.66
C LEU A 200 -11.14 -19.88 63.76
N THR A 201 -11.00 -21.13 64.19
CA THR A 201 -11.67 -21.63 65.38
C THR A 201 -10.80 -21.30 66.60
N GLY A 202 -11.27 -20.39 67.46
CA GLY A 202 -10.72 -20.26 68.82
C GLY A 202 -9.78 -19.10 69.13
N SER A 203 -9.99 -17.87 68.61
CA SER A 203 -9.44 -16.71 69.34
C SER A 203 -10.25 -16.47 70.60
N SER A 204 -9.59 -16.47 71.77
CA SER A 204 -10.21 -16.28 73.09
C SER A 204 -10.29 -14.83 73.53
N GLU A 205 -9.69 -13.90 72.77
CA GLU A 205 -9.60 -12.48 73.13
C GLU A 205 -10.61 -11.64 72.34
N LEU A 206 -11.61 -11.11 73.05
CA LEU A 206 -12.64 -10.22 72.50
C LEU A 206 -12.08 -8.85 72.04
N SER A 207 -10.89 -8.47 72.51
CA SER A 207 -10.30 -7.13 72.35
C SER A 207 -9.75 -6.84 70.95
N SER A 208 -9.66 -7.84 70.06
CA SER A 208 -9.05 -7.64 68.75
C SER A 208 -9.67 -8.53 67.65
N ILE A 209 -10.61 -7.94 66.90
CA ILE A 209 -11.23 -8.60 65.75
C ILE A 209 -10.32 -8.46 64.54
N HIS A 210 -9.70 -9.57 64.12
CA HIS A 210 -8.73 -9.58 63.02
C HIS A 210 -9.21 -10.30 61.75
N ASN A 211 -10.28 -11.09 61.83
CA ASN A 211 -10.81 -11.87 60.72
C ASN A 211 -12.31 -12.15 60.87
N LEU A 212 -12.90 -12.72 59.83
CA LEU A 212 -14.31 -13.05 59.73
C LEU A 212 -14.76 -14.08 60.80
N GLY A 213 -13.88 -15.03 61.14
CA GLY A 213 -14.12 -15.94 62.27
C GLY A 213 -14.24 -15.22 63.61
N GLY A 214 -13.46 -14.16 63.84
CA GLY A 214 -13.55 -13.31 65.03
C GLY A 214 -14.90 -12.61 65.15
N ILE A 215 -15.47 -12.16 64.03
CA ILE A 215 -16.84 -11.59 63.97
C ILE A 215 -17.88 -12.68 64.26
N ALA A 216 -17.78 -13.86 63.67
CA ALA A 216 -18.79 -14.90 63.88
C ALA A 216 -18.77 -15.44 65.31
N ASN A 217 -17.60 -15.86 65.79
CA ASN A 217 -17.45 -16.61 67.04
C ASN A 217 -17.80 -15.79 68.30
N HIS A 218 -17.54 -14.48 68.30
CA HIS A 218 -17.77 -13.61 69.45
C HIS A 218 -19.14 -12.92 69.43
N TYR A 219 -19.88 -13.02 68.32
CA TYR A 219 -21.12 -12.27 68.15
C TYR A 219 -22.18 -12.68 69.18
N ASP A 220 -22.27 -13.95 69.55
CA ASP A 220 -23.26 -14.42 70.53
C ASP A 220 -23.12 -13.72 71.89
N TYR A 221 -21.87 -13.61 72.36
CA TYR A 221 -21.55 -12.87 73.59
C TYR A 221 -21.95 -11.40 73.47
N ILE A 222 -21.60 -10.75 72.36
CA ILE A 222 -21.90 -9.33 72.14
C ILE A 222 -23.41 -9.09 72.04
N ARG A 223 -24.13 -9.96 71.34
CA ARG A 223 -25.59 -9.92 71.21
C ARG A 223 -26.26 -10.06 72.57
N HIS A 224 -25.81 -10.99 73.41
CA HIS A 224 -26.33 -11.14 74.76
C HIS A 224 -26.13 -9.86 75.58
N ARG A 225 -24.92 -9.28 75.56
CA ARG A 225 -24.62 -8.00 76.22
C ARG A 225 -25.46 -6.85 75.70
N TYR A 226 -25.72 -6.80 74.39
CA TYR A 226 -26.60 -5.79 73.77
C TYR A 226 -28.01 -5.85 74.36
N ILE A 227 -28.59 -7.05 74.45
CA ILE A 227 -29.94 -7.27 74.97
C ILE A 227 -30.00 -7.01 76.48
N GLU A 228 -28.96 -7.37 77.25
CA GLU A 228 -28.85 -7.03 78.68
C GLU A 228 -28.91 -5.52 78.92
N ILE A 229 -28.22 -4.72 78.09
CA ILE A 229 -28.26 -3.26 78.20
C ILE A 229 -29.70 -2.76 78.00
N GLN A 230 -30.42 -3.25 76.99
CA GLN A 230 -31.83 -2.88 76.76
C GLN A 230 -32.72 -3.23 77.95
N GLY A 231 -32.51 -4.41 78.55
CA GLY A 231 -33.21 -4.82 79.77
C GLY A 231 -32.91 -3.92 80.96
N TRP A 232 -31.66 -3.50 81.14
CA TRP A 232 -31.27 -2.56 82.21
C TRP A 232 -31.80 -1.14 81.97
N GLU A 233 -31.84 -0.67 80.72
CA GLU A 233 -32.44 0.62 80.37
C GLU A 233 -33.94 0.63 80.65
N GLN A 234 -34.67 -0.45 80.32
CA GLN A 234 -36.08 -0.57 80.67
C GLN A 234 -36.27 -0.62 82.20
N ALA A 235 -35.45 -1.39 82.91
CA ALA A 235 -35.51 -1.44 84.37
C ALA A 235 -35.16 -0.09 85.03
N GLN A 236 -34.31 0.72 84.41
CA GLN A 236 -34.03 2.08 84.81
C GLN A 236 -35.27 2.97 84.61
N ILE A 237 -35.91 2.92 83.44
CA ILE A 237 -37.13 3.69 83.12
C ILE A 237 -38.26 3.34 84.10
N ASP A 238 -38.47 2.05 84.40
CA ASP A 238 -39.50 1.59 85.33
C ASP A 238 -39.24 2.13 86.76
N LYS A 239 -37.96 2.16 87.19
CA LYS A 239 -37.56 2.73 88.48
C LYS A 239 -37.70 4.25 88.52
N GLU A 240 -37.32 4.95 87.47
CA GLU A 240 -37.51 6.41 87.36
C GLU A 240 -39.00 6.77 87.42
N THR A 241 -39.85 6.00 86.72
CA THR A 241 -41.32 6.15 86.80
C THR A 241 -41.84 5.91 88.21
N SER A 242 -41.31 4.90 88.90
CA SER A 242 -41.63 4.62 90.30
C SER A 242 -41.22 5.78 91.22
N ILE A 243 -40.02 6.35 91.04
CA ILE A 243 -39.56 7.54 91.78
C ILE A 243 -40.53 8.71 91.58
N VAL A 244 -40.94 9.03 90.35
CA VAL A 244 -41.89 10.12 90.07
C VAL A 244 -43.22 9.93 90.82
N SER A 245 -43.73 8.69 90.86
CA SER A 245 -44.95 8.37 91.60
C SER A 245 -44.78 8.52 93.12
N LEU A 246 -43.65 8.06 93.67
CA LEU A 246 -43.32 8.17 95.09
C LEU A 246 -43.05 9.63 95.51
N GLU A 247 -42.41 10.42 94.64
CA GLU A 247 -42.19 11.86 94.84
C GLU A 247 -43.51 12.63 94.85
N SER A 248 -44.44 12.28 93.96
CA SER A 248 -45.79 12.86 93.93
C SER A 248 -46.56 12.54 95.21
N ALA A 249 -46.49 11.30 95.70
CA ALA A 249 -47.08 10.88 96.97
C ALA A 249 -46.44 11.61 98.16
N ARG A 250 -45.10 11.69 98.19
CA ARG A 250 -44.35 12.41 99.23
C ARG A 250 -44.70 13.91 99.25
N SER A 251 -44.81 14.54 98.08
CA SER A 251 -45.18 15.96 97.94
C SER A 251 -46.61 16.23 98.43
N SER A 252 -47.55 15.32 98.14
CA SER A 252 -48.92 15.39 98.66
C SER A 252 -48.95 15.29 100.19
N LEU A 253 -48.24 14.32 100.78
CA LEU A 253 -48.13 14.18 102.23
C LEU A 253 -47.43 15.38 102.89
N SER A 254 -46.39 15.93 102.25
CA SER A 254 -45.73 17.15 102.73
C SER A 254 -46.67 18.35 102.72
N SER A 255 -47.53 18.46 101.70
CA SER A 255 -48.52 19.54 101.58
C SER A 255 -49.63 19.39 102.63
N GLN A 256 -50.10 18.16 102.91
CA GLN A 256 -51.04 17.86 103.99
C GLN A 256 -50.44 18.21 105.36
N ARG A 257 -49.17 17.84 105.60
CA ARG A 257 -48.42 18.23 106.80
C ARG A 257 -48.34 19.75 106.96
N SER A 258 -47.95 20.48 105.91
CA SER A 258 -47.87 21.95 105.94
C SER A 258 -49.24 22.61 106.17
N ALA A 259 -50.33 22.07 105.60
CA ALA A 259 -51.68 22.57 105.82
C ALA A 259 -52.14 22.35 107.27
N LEU A 260 -51.81 21.20 107.88
CA LEU A 260 -52.08 20.92 109.29
C LEU A 260 -51.35 21.91 110.22
N ILE A 261 -50.08 22.24 109.90
CA ILE A 261 -49.29 23.22 110.67
C ILE A 261 -49.83 24.65 110.48
N SER A 262 -50.26 25.04 109.27
CA SER A 262 -50.72 26.39 108.95
C SER A 262 -52.12 26.73 109.50
N ASN A 263 -52.95 25.72 109.80
CA ASN A 263 -54.31 25.91 110.30
C ASN A 263 -54.40 25.91 111.83
N ALA A 264 -53.27 25.79 112.54
CA ALA A 264 -53.19 25.79 113.99
C ALA A 264 -53.19 27.22 114.56
N GLU A 265 -53.86 27.44 115.70
CA GLU A 265 -53.81 28.73 116.43
C GLU A 265 -52.42 28.96 117.05
N GLU A 266 -52.06 30.22 117.36
CA GLU A 266 -50.69 30.71 117.66
C GLU A 266 -49.94 29.97 118.81
N ASP A 267 -50.61 29.08 119.57
CA ASP A 267 -50.06 28.28 120.67
C ASP A 267 -50.47 26.77 120.65
N GLU A 268 -51.03 26.24 119.55
CA GLU A 268 -51.47 24.83 119.45
C GLU A 268 -50.36 23.89 118.91
N VAL A 269 -50.03 22.84 119.68
CA VAL A 269 -49.04 21.82 119.27
C VAL A 269 -49.70 20.77 118.37
N VAL A 270 -49.40 20.81 117.08
CA VAL A 270 -49.89 19.82 116.10
C VAL A 270 -48.96 18.60 116.05
N ASP A 271 -49.51 17.41 116.29
CA ASP A 271 -48.78 16.14 116.15
C ASP A 271 -48.69 15.73 114.67
N THR A 272 -47.52 15.92 114.06
CA THR A 272 -47.22 15.52 112.68
C THR A 272 -46.42 14.23 112.58
N SER A 273 -46.17 13.53 113.70
CA SER A 273 -45.21 12.43 113.80
C SER A 273 -45.47 11.29 112.80
N GLU A 274 -46.74 10.95 112.57
CA GLU A 274 -47.14 9.90 111.61
C GLU A 274 -46.88 10.32 110.15
N LEU A 275 -47.20 11.56 109.77
CA LEU A 275 -46.89 12.10 108.45
C LEU A 275 -45.37 12.22 108.25
N ASP A 276 -44.64 12.63 109.28
CA ASP A 276 -43.17 12.74 109.27
C ASP A 276 -42.52 11.37 109.06
N ASN A 277 -43.01 10.32 109.74
CA ASN A 277 -42.55 8.94 109.56
C ASN A 277 -42.83 8.42 108.13
N GLN A 278 -44.01 8.69 107.57
CA GLN A 278 -44.36 8.27 106.21
C GLN A 278 -43.54 9.03 105.15
N ILE A 279 -43.31 10.33 105.33
CA ILE A 279 -42.43 11.14 104.45
C ILE A 279 -40.98 10.65 104.52
N ALA A 280 -40.47 10.30 105.71
CA ALA A 280 -39.13 9.76 105.90
C ALA A 280 -38.96 8.37 105.26
N SER A 281 -39.98 7.50 105.38
CA SER A 281 -40.00 6.18 104.72
C SER A 281 -39.96 6.33 103.19
N LEU A 282 -40.85 7.16 102.62
CA LEU A 282 -40.86 7.43 101.17
C LEU A 282 -39.54 8.03 100.69
N SER A 283 -38.91 8.91 101.48
CA SER A 283 -37.60 9.48 101.14
C SER A 283 -36.49 8.43 101.13
N THR A 284 -36.56 7.45 102.04
CA THR A 284 -35.62 6.33 102.10
C THR A 284 -35.79 5.41 100.89
N ASP A 285 -37.04 5.10 100.51
CA ASP A 285 -37.33 4.30 99.32
C ASP A 285 -36.91 4.99 98.02
N ILE A 286 -37.14 6.31 97.90
CA ILE A 286 -36.63 7.11 96.79
C ILE A 286 -35.10 7.05 96.73
N SER A 287 -34.41 7.25 97.86
CA SER A 287 -32.94 7.20 97.90
C SER A 287 -32.39 5.83 97.47
N ARG A 288 -33.02 4.74 97.94
CA ARG A 288 -32.65 3.38 97.52
C ARG A 288 -32.82 3.16 96.02
N LEU A 289 -33.94 3.60 95.44
CA LEU A 289 -34.17 3.51 93.99
C LEU A 289 -33.17 4.36 93.20
N VAL A 290 -32.77 5.52 93.73
CA VAL A 290 -31.71 6.36 93.13
C VAL A 290 -30.37 5.63 93.11
N ASP A 291 -30.00 4.96 94.19
CA ASP A 291 -28.76 4.16 94.26
C ASP A 291 -28.79 2.98 93.27
N GLU A 292 -29.92 2.25 93.20
CA GLU A 292 -30.12 1.16 92.24
C GLU A 292 -30.03 1.66 90.77
N ILE A 293 -30.57 2.85 90.47
CA ILE A 293 -30.44 3.48 89.15
C ILE A 293 -28.97 3.82 88.85
N ASN A 294 -28.22 4.34 89.83
CA ASN A 294 -26.80 4.66 89.65
C ASN A 294 -25.97 3.40 89.35
N GLU A 295 -26.26 2.28 90.01
CA GLU A 295 -25.64 0.99 89.69
C GLU A 295 -25.97 0.52 88.27
N LEU A 296 -27.24 0.62 87.85
CA LEU A 296 -27.66 0.28 86.48
C LEU A 296 -26.94 1.15 85.45
N LYS A 297 -26.84 2.47 85.68
CA LYS A 297 -26.10 3.40 84.81
C LYS A 297 -24.62 3.01 84.67
N LEU A 298 -23.98 2.56 85.75
CA LEU A 298 -22.60 2.07 85.70
C LEU A 298 -22.48 0.78 84.88
N LYS A 299 -23.39 -0.20 85.07
CA LYS A 299 -23.42 -1.45 84.30
C LYS A 299 -23.65 -1.21 82.81
N ILE A 300 -24.62 -0.34 82.47
CA ILE A 300 -24.92 0.09 81.10
C ILE A 300 -23.66 0.69 80.46
N ARG A 301 -23.04 1.69 81.12
CA ARG A 301 -21.84 2.36 80.59
C ARG A 301 -20.67 1.40 80.40
N ALA A 302 -20.40 0.54 81.38
CA ALA A 302 -19.31 -0.43 81.31
C ALA A 302 -19.50 -1.44 80.17
N THR A 303 -20.75 -1.86 79.92
CA THR A 303 -21.06 -2.85 78.89
C THR A 303 -21.08 -2.23 77.49
N ILE A 304 -21.58 -1.00 77.35
CA ILE A 304 -21.46 -0.23 76.09
C ILE A 304 -19.98 -0.04 75.70
N ALA A 305 -19.09 0.16 76.67
CA ALA A 305 -17.64 0.26 76.43
C ALA A 305 -17.00 -1.04 75.92
N VAL A 306 -17.70 -2.17 75.94
CA VAL A 306 -17.28 -3.44 75.33
C VAL A 306 -17.99 -3.67 73.99
N VAL A 307 -19.30 -3.42 73.92
CA VAL A 307 -20.12 -3.65 72.72
C VAL A 307 -19.74 -2.72 71.57
N ASN A 308 -19.59 -1.41 71.83
CA ASN A 308 -19.32 -0.45 70.76
C ASN A 308 -17.97 -0.65 70.06
N PRO A 309 -16.84 -0.89 70.77
CA PRO A 309 -15.57 -1.19 70.12
C PRO A 309 -15.64 -2.43 69.23
N TYR A 310 -16.33 -3.49 69.66
CA TYR A 310 -16.53 -4.69 68.86
C TYR A 310 -17.28 -4.40 67.56
N LEU A 311 -18.42 -3.70 67.65
CA LEU A 311 -19.25 -3.36 66.48
C LEU A 311 -18.49 -2.46 65.50
N SER A 312 -17.73 -1.49 66.02
CA SER A 312 -16.89 -0.59 65.23
C SER A 312 -15.74 -1.33 64.53
N GLN A 313 -14.98 -2.17 65.26
CA GLN A 313 -13.89 -2.98 64.70
C GLN A 313 -14.42 -3.96 63.63
N SER A 314 -15.59 -4.57 63.85
CA SER A 314 -16.22 -5.46 62.88
C SER A 314 -16.53 -4.72 61.58
N HIS A 315 -17.13 -3.52 61.66
CA HIS A 315 -17.40 -2.69 60.49
C HIS A 315 -16.13 -2.28 59.75
N GLN A 316 -15.08 -1.86 60.48
CA GLN A 316 -13.79 -1.51 59.88
C GLN A 316 -13.17 -2.68 59.12
N LEU A 317 -13.26 -3.89 59.69
CA LEU A 317 -12.76 -5.11 59.05
C LEU A 317 -13.55 -5.44 57.79
N LEU A 318 -14.89 -5.42 57.85
CA LEU A 318 -15.75 -5.69 56.69
C LEU A 318 -15.56 -4.66 55.58
N GLN A 319 -15.36 -3.38 55.93
CA GLN A 319 -15.01 -2.34 54.97
C GLN A 319 -13.64 -2.56 54.32
N ASN A 320 -12.63 -2.99 55.08
CA ASN A 320 -11.31 -3.32 54.55
C ASN A 320 -11.36 -4.52 53.58
N ILE A 321 -12.06 -5.60 53.98
CA ILE A 321 -12.30 -6.77 53.13
C ILE A 321 -12.98 -6.34 51.83
N THR A 322 -14.07 -5.58 51.94
CA THR A 322 -14.82 -5.06 50.80
C THR A 322 -13.93 -4.21 49.88
N GLY A 323 -13.16 -3.28 50.43
CA GLY A 323 -12.28 -2.41 49.65
C GLY A 323 -11.21 -3.18 48.89
N LYS A 324 -10.60 -4.20 49.51
CA LYS A 324 -9.64 -5.08 48.84
C LYS A 324 -10.28 -5.91 47.72
N ILE A 325 -11.46 -6.48 47.96
CA ILE A 325 -12.18 -7.24 46.93
C ILE A 325 -12.58 -6.33 45.77
N ASP A 326 -13.11 -5.14 46.05
CA ASP A 326 -13.48 -4.17 45.02
C ASP A 326 -12.25 -3.72 44.20
N GLN A 327 -11.06 -3.61 44.82
CA GLN A 327 -9.80 -3.39 44.10
C GLN A 327 -9.43 -4.54 43.17
N ILE A 328 -9.54 -5.80 43.62
CA ILE A 328 -9.28 -6.98 42.77
C ILE A 328 -10.29 -7.04 41.61
N VAL A 329 -11.56 -6.73 41.87
CA VAL A 329 -12.60 -6.64 40.84
C VAL A 329 -12.23 -5.56 39.81
N GLN A 330 -11.73 -4.41 40.23
CA GLN A 330 -11.30 -3.37 39.30
C GLN A 330 -10.10 -3.82 38.46
N LEU A 331 -9.06 -4.39 39.08
CA LEU A 331 -7.92 -4.94 38.34
C LEU A 331 -8.34 -6.01 37.32
N SER A 332 -9.37 -6.80 37.63
CA SER A 332 -9.90 -7.80 36.70
C SER A 332 -10.64 -7.18 35.50
N LEU A 333 -11.24 -5.99 35.65
CA LEU A 333 -11.83 -5.24 34.54
C LEU A 333 -10.74 -4.64 33.66
N ASP A 334 -9.73 -4.01 34.27
CA ASP A 334 -8.60 -3.41 33.56
C ASP A 334 -7.81 -4.50 32.79
N ALA A 335 -7.63 -5.68 33.38
CA ALA A 335 -7.02 -6.82 32.70
C ALA A 335 -7.88 -7.32 31.53
N GLU A 336 -9.21 -7.41 31.67
CA GLU A 336 -10.06 -7.77 30.54
C GLU A 336 -9.94 -6.75 29.38
N GLU A 337 -9.80 -5.46 29.68
CA GLU A 337 -9.59 -4.42 28.68
C GLU A 337 -8.27 -4.65 27.89
N GLU A 338 -7.16 -4.89 28.59
CA GLU A 338 -5.88 -5.19 27.94
C GLU A 338 -5.91 -6.50 27.14
N LEU A 339 -6.63 -7.52 27.62
CA LEU A 339 -6.84 -8.76 26.87
C LEU A 339 -7.63 -8.52 25.56
N ASN A 340 -8.65 -7.65 25.61
CA ASN A 340 -9.42 -7.27 24.42
C ASN A 340 -8.56 -6.43 23.45
N SER A 341 -7.69 -5.55 23.96
CA SER A 341 -6.71 -4.82 23.15
C SER A 341 -5.73 -5.77 22.46
N ALA A 342 -5.18 -6.76 23.18
CA ALA A 342 -4.33 -7.80 22.60
C ALA A 342 -5.06 -8.59 21.50
N ARG A 343 -6.34 -8.96 21.74
CA ARG A 343 -7.16 -9.65 20.72
C ARG A 343 -7.34 -8.80 19.47
N LYS A 344 -7.62 -7.50 19.63
CA LYS A 344 -7.80 -6.58 18.51
C LYS A 344 -6.53 -6.50 17.65
N HIS A 345 -5.37 -6.35 18.27
CA HIS A 345 -4.09 -6.37 17.54
C HIS A 345 -3.83 -7.71 16.85
N ASN A 346 -4.18 -8.83 17.49
CA ASN A 346 -4.09 -10.15 16.88
C ASN A 346 -5.01 -10.31 15.66
N GLN A 347 -6.21 -9.73 15.68
CA GLN A 347 -7.10 -9.67 14.52
C GLN A 347 -6.52 -8.81 13.40
N SER A 348 -5.97 -7.63 13.72
CA SER A 348 -5.26 -6.80 12.74
C SER A 348 -4.11 -7.56 12.07
N MET A 349 -3.37 -8.39 12.83
CA MET A 349 -2.34 -9.27 12.26
C MET A 349 -2.93 -10.29 11.28
N ARG A 350 -4.08 -10.90 11.58
CA ARG A 350 -4.78 -11.82 10.66
C ARG A 350 -5.20 -11.12 9.39
N GLU A 351 -5.83 -9.95 9.50
CA GLU A 351 -6.27 -9.15 8.35
C GLU A 351 -5.09 -8.74 7.46
N ALA A 352 -3.98 -8.32 8.08
CA ALA A 352 -2.74 -7.98 7.38
C ALA A 352 -2.14 -9.19 6.63
N PHE A 353 -2.08 -10.34 7.29
CA PHE A 353 -1.60 -11.59 6.68
C PHE A 353 -2.48 -12.00 5.49
N ASP A 354 -3.79 -12.07 5.68
CA ASP A 354 -4.74 -12.49 4.63
C ASP A 354 -4.71 -11.53 3.43
N LYS A 355 -4.63 -10.22 3.69
CA LYS A 355 -4.51 -9.20 2.64
C LYS A 355 -3.22 -9.37 1.83
N ALA A 356 -2.08 -9.59 2.47
CA ALA A 356 -0.81 -9.82 1.80
C ALA A 356 -0.79 -11.13 0.98
N MET A 357 -1.39 -12.19 1.53
CA MET A 357 -1.56 -13.47 0.83
C MET A 357 -2.56 -13.39 -0.33
N ALA A 358 -3.53 -12.46 -0.29
CA ALA A 358 -4.49 -12.23 -1.37
C ALA A 358 -3.95 -11.32 -2.47
N ALA A 359 -3.22 -10.25 -2.13
CA ALA A 359 -2.65 -9.31 -3.10
C ALA A 359 -1.71 -10.00 -4.11
N THR A 360 -1.01 -11.05 -3.68
CA THR A 360 -0.14 -11.84 -4.54
C THR A 360 -0.89 -12.90 -5.37
N LYS A 361 -2.15 -13.22 -5.01
CA LYS A 361 -3.02 -14.18 -5.72
C LYS A 361 -3.73 -13.62 -6.95
N GLU A 362 -3.72 -12.30 -7.18
CA GLU A 362 -4.38 -11.66 -8.34
C GLU A 362 -3.74 -11.98 -9.72
N GLY A 363 -3.00 -13.08 -9.85
CA GLY A 363 -2.66 -13.68 -11.13
C GLY A 363 -1.42 -13.13 -11.83
N ASN A 364 -0.80 -12.05 -11.35
CA ASN A 364 0.37 -11.43 -12.00
C ASN A 364 1.55 -12.41 -12.14
N TYR A 365 2.00 -13.00 -11.02
CA TYR A 365 3.05 -14.02 -11.01
C TYR A 365 2.63 -15.32 -11.70
N ASP A 366 1.37 -15.73 -11.53
CA ASP A 366 0.87 -16.98 -12.09
C ASP A 366 0.76 -16.92 -13.62
N LYS A 367 0.45 -15.76 -14.20
CA LYS A 367 0.48 -15.51 -15.66
C LYS A 367 1.88 -15.75 -16.21
N VAL A 368 2.89 -15.17 -15.58
CA VAL A 368 4.30 -15.33 -15.97
C VAL A 368 4.76 -16.78 -15.80
N ALA A 369 4.45 -17.41 -14.67
CA ALA A 369 4.79 -18.81 -14.40
C ALA A 369 4.18 -19.79 -15.41
N LYS A 370 2.96 -19.51 -15.91
CA LYS A 370 2.23 -20.34 -16.86
C LYS A 370 2.46 -19.98 -18.33
N ALA A 371 3.21 -18.92 -18.62
CA ALA A 371 3.53 -18.53 -19.99
C ALA A 371 4.23 -19.69 -20.73
N PRO A 372 4.01 -19.88 -22.05
CA PRO A 372 4.67 -20.94 -22.80
C PRO A 372 6.19 -20.81 -22.73
N ASP A 373 6.90 -21.93 -22.54
CA ASP A 373 8.37 -21.94 -22.58
C ASP A 373 8.87 -21.52 -23.98
N SER A 374 9.95 -20.75 -24.02
CA SER A 374 10.73 -20.65 -25.25
C SER A 374 11.32 -22.02 -25.60
N ALA A 375 11.50 -22.30 -26.89
CA ALA A 375 11.79 -23.64 -27.39
C ALA A 375 13.01 -24.31 -26.71
N GLY A 376 12.75 -25.23 -25.78
CA GLY A 376 13.64 -26.33 -25.44
C GLY A 376 14.55 -26.20 -24.20
N ASN A 377 14.08 -25.75 -23.03
CA ASN A 377 14.87 -25.93 -21.79
C ASN A 377 14.06 -26.30 -20.51
N VAL A 378 14.40 -27.50 -20.03
CA VAL A 378 14.45 -28.14 -18.69
C VAL A 378 13.50 -27.69 -17.56
N ALA A 379 12.90 -28.71 -16.94
CA ALA A 379 12.02 -28.72 -15.77
C ALA A 379 12.49 -27.86 -14.58
N ASN A 380 11.47 -27.31 -13.88
CA ASN A 380 11.47 -26.39 -12.74
C ASN A 380 12.08 -26.96 -11.41
N ASP A 381 12.96 -27.96 -11.45
CA ASP A 381 13.33 -28.75 -10.26
C ASP A 381 14.27 -28.01 -9.28
N ASP A 382 15.05 -27.04 -9.76
CA ASP A 382 16.05 -26.33 -8.94
C ASP A 382 15.45 -25.40 -7.87
N MET A 383 14.20 -24.94 -8.02
CA MET A 383 13.58 -23.95 -7.10
C MET A 383 12.65 -24.56 -6.04
N LYS A 384 12.35 -25.86 -6.12
CA LYS A 384 11.43 -26.52 -5.18
C LYS A 384 11.87 -26.44 -3.72
N ALA A 385 13.19 -26.54 -3.47
CA ALA A 385 13.74 -26.44 -2.12
C ALA A 385 13.62 -25.01 -1.54
N VAL A 386 13.65 -24.00 -2.40
CA VAL A 386 13.46 -22.59 -2.01
C VAL A 386 11.99 -22.33 -1.74
N GLU A 387 11.11 -22.80 -2.62
CA GLU A 387 9.66 -22.73 -2.48
C GLU A 387 9.21 -23.35 -1.16
N SER A 388 9.60 -24.61 -0.88
CA SER A 388 9.26 -25.28 0.38
C SER A 388 9.80 -24.54 1.61
N GLY A 389 10.97 -23.92 1.52
CA GLY A 389 11.53 -23.12 2.62
C GLY A 389 10.75 -21.84 2.87
N LEU A 390 10.27 -21.17 1.84
CA LEU A 390 9.43 -19.97 1.95
C LEU A 390 8.03 -20.32 2.45
N ASP A 391 7.44 -21.41 1.98
CA ASP A 391 6.16 -21.89 2.48
C ASP A 391 6.21 -22.18 3.98
N GLN A 392 7.32 -22.74 4.47
CA GLN A 392 7.55 -22.93 5.90
C GLN A 392 7.59 -21.59 6.65
N ILE A 393 8.26 -20.58 6.12
CA ILE A 393 8.30 -19.23 6.71
C ILE A 393 6.90 -18.61 6.77
N VAL A 394 6.09 -18.76 5.70
CA VAL A 394 4.70 -18.28 5.68
C VAL A 394 3.86 -18.99 6.72
N GLN A 395 3.99 -20.33 6.84
CA GLN A 395 3.29 -21.10 7.88
C GLN A 395 3.72 -20.69 9.29
N ASP A 396 5.01 -20.45 9.51
CA ASP A 396 5.52 -20.04 10.82
C ASP A 396 5.08 -18.61 11.15
N LEU A 397 5.00 -17.72 10.16
CA LEU A 397 4.40 -16.40 10.31
C LEU A 397 2.92 -16.51 10.67
N GLU A 398 2.15 -17.38 10.01
CA GLU A 398 0.75 -17.62 10.35
C GLU A 398 0.58 -18.14 11.78
N LYS A 399 1.46 -19.05 12.23
CA LYS A 399 1.45 -19.58 13.61
C LYS A 399 1.70 -18.51 14.68
N THR A 400 2.26 -17.35 14.32
CA THR A 400 2.38 -16.23 15.27
C THR A 400 1.04 -15.58 15.57
N ILE A 401 0.02 -15.79 14.73
CA ILE A 401 -1.35 -15.31 14.95
C ILE A 401 -2.04 -16.32 15.87
N LEU A 402 -2.42 -15.86 17.05
CA LEU A 402 -3.05 -16.71 18.06
C LEU A 402 -4.50 -17.02 17.64
N PRO A 403 -5.01 -18.23 17.96
CA PRO A 403 -6.40 -18.56 17.70
C PRO A 403 -7.33 -17.80 18.66
N ASP A 404 -8.53 -17.41 18.19
CA ASP A 404 -9.52 -16.71 19.01
C ASP A 404 -9.90 -17.49 20.28
N THR A 405 -9.86 -18.82 20.24
CA THR A 405 -10.12 -19.70 21.38
C THR A 405 -9.18 -19.44 22.56
N HIS A 406 -7.96 -18.97 22.31
CA HIS A 406 -7.00 -18.57 23.34
C HIS A 406 -7.56 -17.42 24.19
N PHE A 407 -7.95 -16.33 23.51
CA PHE A 407 -8.51 -15.14 24.16
C PHE A 407 -9.83 -15.43 24.86
N GLU A 408 -10.71 -16.25 24.24
CA GLU A 408 -11.99 -16.62 24.86
C GLU A 408 -11.80 -17.46 26.13
N THR A 409 -10.79 -18.32 26.19
CA THR A 409 -10.49 -19.13 27.38
C THR A 409 -10.05 -18.23 28.53
N ILE A 410 -9.04 -17.39 28.30
CA ILE A 410 -8.54 -16.44 29.31
C ILE A 410 -9.65 -15.49 29.77
N LYS A 411 -10.47 -14.98 28.82
CA LYS A 411 -11.60 -14.09 29.10
C LYS A 411 -12.65 -14.76 29.98
N LYS A 412 -13.00 -16.01 29.66
CA LYS A 412 -13.96 -16.78 30.45
C LYS A 412 -13.47 -16.93 31.89
N ASP A 413 -12.20 -17.29 32.08
CA ASP A 413 -11.63 -17.52 33.41
C ASP A 413 -11.64 -16.24 34.27
N ILE A 414 -11.23 -15.08 33.71
CA ILE A 414 -11.25 -13.82 34.45
C ILE A 414 -12.66 -13.31 34.76
N VAL A 415 -13.64 -13.56 33.87
CA VAL A 415 -15.05 -13.17 34.09
C VAL A 415 -15.70 -14.04 35.18
N GLU A 416 -15.44 -15.35 35.17
CA GLU A 416 -15.93 -16.28 36.19
C GLU A 416 -15.37 -15.92 37.58
N GLU A 417 -14.08 -15.59 37.65
CA GLU A 417 -13.44 -15.10 38.89
C GLU A 417 -14.06 -13.80 39.38
N ARG A 418 -14.20 -12.80 38.49
CA ARG A 418 -14.79 -11.50 38.82
C ARG A 418 -16.22 -11.64 39.35
N THR A 419 -17.02 -12.51 38.76
CA THR A 419 -18.42 -12.72 39.18
C THR A 419 -18.49 -13.30 40.58
N LYS A 420 -17.62 -14.27 40.90
CA LYS A 420 -17.53 -14.81 42.26
C LYS A 420 -17.04 -13.76 43.26
N LEU A 421 -16.02 -12.97 42.93
CA LEU A 421 -15.52 -11.89 43.79
C LEU A 421 -16.58 -10.80 44.04
N ALA A 422 -17.34 -10.42 43.01
CA ALA A 422 -18.45 -9.47 43.15
C ALA A 422 -19.53 -10.01 44.10
N ALA A 423 -19.83 -11.32 44.05
CA ALA A 423 -20.72 -11.95 45.03
C ALA A 423 -20.17 -11.87 46.46
N VAL A 424 -18.87 -12.14 46.67
CA VAL A 424 -18.23 -11.99 48.00
C VAL A 424 -18.35 -10.53 48.49
N SER A 425 -18.08 -9.55 47.63
CA SER A 425 -18.23 -8.12 47.96
C SER A 425 -19.66 -7.78 48.38
N LEU A 426 -20.65 -8.26 47.63
CA LEU A 426 -22.07 -8.05 47.92
C LEU A 426 -22.47 -8.63 49.28
N ILE A 427 -22.15 -9.91 49.53
CA ILE A 427 -22.48 -10.60 50.79
C ILE A 427 -21.77 -9.91 51.97
N THR A 428 -20.53 -9.44 51.78
CA THR A 428 -19.79 -8.69 52.81
C THR A 428 -20.45 -7.34 53.13
N LYS A 429 -20.96 -6.63 52.11
CA LYS A 429 -21.73 -5.39 52.27
C LYS A 429 -23.06 -5.64 52.98
N GLU A 430 -23.74 -6.74 52.68
CA GLU A 430 -24.99 -7.15 53.36
C GLU A 430 -24.76 -7.52 54.83
N LEU A 431 -23.69 -8.26 55.14
CA LEU A 431 -23.30 -8.52 56.52
C LEU A 431 -23.02 -7.21 57.28
N SER A 432 -22.25 -6.31 56.66
CA SER A 432 -21.95 -4.99 57.22
C SER A 432 -23.22 -4.18 57.50
N SER A 433 -24.19 -4.14 56.57
CA SER A 433 -25.44 -3.40 56.75
C SER A 433 -26.40 -4.04 57.76
N SER A 434 -26.32 -5.36 57.96
CA SER A 434 -27.14 -6.08 58.95
C SER A 434 -26.72 -5.80 60.40
N MET A 435 -25.46 -5.43 60.63
CA MET A 435 -24.94 -5.20 61.97
C MET A 435 -25.08 -3.72 62.40
N PRO A 436 -25.45 -3.44 63.66
CA PRO A 436 -25.37 -2.08 64.19
C PRO A 436 -23.92 -1.58 64.25
N THR A 437 -23.67 -0.32 63.90
CA THR A 437 -22.34 0.31 64.07
C THR A 437 -22.01 0.64 65.52
N GLN A 438 -23.05 0.83 66.34
CA GLN A 438 -22.98 1.08 67.77
C GLN A 438 -24.28 0.61 68.45
N TYR A 439 -24.28 0.57 69.78
CA TYR A 439 -25.47 0.32 70.59
C TYR A 439 -26.57 1.36 70.32
N SER A 440 -27.82 0.88 70.27
CA SER A 440 -29.03 1.69 70.17
C SER A 440 -30.11 1.07 71.05
N SER A 441 -30.77 1.88 71.87
CA SER A 441 -31.82 1.40 72.78
C SER A 441 -33.01 0.76 72.04
N THR A 442 -33.31 1.23 70.82
CA THR A 442 -34.39 0.71 69.97
C THR A 442 -33.91 -0.26 68.88
N GLY A 443 -32.61 -0.53 68.80
CA GLY A 443 -32.04 -1.41 67.78
C GLY A 443 -32.37 -2.88 68.03
N VAL A 444 -32.64 -3.63 66.97
CA VAL A 444 -32.77 -5.09 67.04
C VAL A 444 -31.48 -5.71 66.49
N PRO A 445 -30.60 -6.28 67.34
CA PRO A 445 -29.40 -6.94 66.84
C PRO A 445 -29.78 -8.23 66.08
N PRO A 446 -29.12 -8.55 64.95
CA PRO A 446 -29.38 -9.77 64.19
C PRO A 446 -29.17 -11.05 65.01
N SER A 447 -29.65 -12.18 64.49
CA SER A 447 -29.49 -13.47 65.18
C SER A 447 -28.05 -14.00 65.06
N THR A 448 -27.59 -14.76 66.06
CA THR A 448 -26.27 -15.40 66.00
C THR A 448 -26.14 -16.32 64.78
N SER A 449 -27.22 -17.01 64.39
CA SER A 449 -27.27 -17.85 63.19
C SER A 449 -27.14 -17.06 61.90
N GLU A 450 -27.72 -15.87 61.80
CA GLU A 450 -27.58 -15.01 60.61
C GLU A 450 -26.12 -14.60 60.39
N ILE A 451 -25.45 -14.12 61.43
CA ILE A 451 -24.03 -13.69 61.34
C ILE A 451 -23.11 -14.86 60.98
N HIS A 452 -23.33 -16.04 61.57
CA HIS A 452 -22.58 -17.24 61.20
C HIS A 452 -22.85 -17.68 59.76
N SER A 453 -24.09 -17.58 59.29
CA SER A 453 -24.46 -17.91 57.91
C SER A 453 -23.72 -17.00 56.92
N PHE A 454 -23.79 -15.68 57.11
CA PHE A 454 -23.07 -14.72 56.28
C PHE A 454 -21.56 -14.96 56.29
N ALA A 455 -20.97 -15.13 57.47
CA ALA A 455 -19.54 -15.40 57.59
C ALA A 455 -19.11 -16.68 56.86
N SER A 456 -19.89 -17.75 56.98
CA SER A 456 -19.61 -19.00 56.27
C SER A 456 -19.80 -18.84 54.76
N GLU A 457 -20.81 -18.10 54.31
CA GLU A 457 -21.08 -17.90 52.89
C GLU A 457 -19.99 -17.09 52.20
N ILE A 458 -19.53 -15.99 52.84
CA ILE A 458 -18.39 -15.18 52.40
C ILE A 458 -17.15 -16.07 52.27
N HIS A 459 -16.83 -16.84 53.32
CA HIS A 459 -15.66 -17.72 53.33
C HIS A 459 -15.71 -18.77 52.21
N ASN A 460 -16.81 -19.49 52.09
CA ASN A 460 -16.96 -20.57 51.12
C ASN A 460 -16.93 -20.05 49.68
N THR A 461 -17.60 -18.92 49.41
CA THR A 461 -17.63 -18.28 48.09
C THR A 461 -16.23 -17.81 47.69
N TYR A 462 -15.51 -17.17 48.61
CA TYR A 462 -14.12 -16.75 48.37
C TYR A 462 -13.18 -17.94 48.17
N LYS A 463 -13.27 -18.98 49.00
CA LYS A 463 -12.48 -20.21 48.83
C LYS A 463 -12.70 -20.87 47.48
N GLY A 464 -13.90 -20.77 46.91
CA GLY A 464 -14.23 -21.26 45.57
C GLY A 464 -13.62 -20.48 44.40
N VAL A 465 -12.94 -19.35 44.66
CA VAL A 465 -12.27 -18.53 43.64
C VAL A 465 -10.77 -18.29 43.93
N GLU A 466 -10.35 -18.34 45.20
CA GLU A 466 -8.97 -18.10 45.64
C GLU A 466 -7.93 -18.89 44.83
N GLY A 467 -8.14 -20.21 44.67
CA GLY A 467 -7.22 -21.07 43.94
C GLY A 467 -7.21 -20.82 42.43
N ALA A 468 -8.36 -20.42 41.86
CA ALA A 468 -8.48 -20.09 40.45
C ALA A 468 -7.64 -18.84 40.12
N ILE A 469 -7.77 -17.77 40.91
CA ILE A 469 -6.98 -16.54 40.73
C ILE A 469 -5.48 -16.85 40.74
N ASN A 470 -5.02 -17.65 41.71
CA ASN A 470 -3.61 -18.00 41.83
C ASN A 470 -3.10 -18.83 40.64
N THR A 471 -3.93 -19.73 40.10
CA THR A 471 -3.58 -20.62 38.98
C THR A 471 -3.62 -19.86 37.66
N HIS A 472 -4.71 -19.16 37.38
CA HIS A 472 -4.92 -18.43 36.13
C HIS A 472 -4.09 -17.13 36.04
N SER A 473 -3.46 -16.67 37.13
CA SER A 473 -2.44 -15.62 37.11
C SER A 473 -1.03 -16.11 36.75
N ASP A 474 -0.82 -17.43 36.63
CA ASP A 474 0.42 -17.98 36.06
C ASP A 474 0.25 -18.13 34.53
N PRO A 475 1.03 -17.42 33.71
CA PRO A 475 0.98 -17.58 32.26
C PRO A 475 1.19 -19.04 31.79
N ASN A 476 1.94 -19.85 32.54
CA ASN A 476 2.20 -21.26 32.21
C ASN A 476 0.95 -22.15 32.31
N SER A 477 -0.13 -21.66 32.90
CA SER A 477 -1.42 -22.34 32.93
C SER A 477 -2.07 -22.44 31.54
N TYR A 478 -1.59 -21.68 30.57
CA TYR A 478 -2.10 -21.65 29.19
C TYR A 478 -0.99 -22.13 28.23
N PRO A 479 -1.18 -23.24 27.47
CA PRO A 479 -0.14 -23.80 26.59
C PRO A 479 0.33 -22.83 25.49
N GLU A 480 -0.59 -22.13 24.86
CA GLU A 480 -0.33 -21.14 23.80
C GLU A 480 0.47 -19.94 24.34
N GLU A 481 0.20 -19.56 25.58
CA GLU A 481 0.85 -18.46 26.29
C GLU A 481 2.32 -18.75 26.56
N LYS A 482 2.60 -19.96 27.08
CA LYS A 482 3.96 -20.43 27.31
C LYS A 482 4.79 -20.36 26.03
N LYS A 483 4.25 -20.88 24.94
CA LYS A 483 4.93 -20.84 23.64
C LYS A 483 5.14 -19.41 23.15
N ARG A 484 4.14 -18.54 23.28
CA ARG A 484 4.25 -17.13 22.88
C ARG A 484 5.36 -16.41 23.65
N MET A 485 5.48 -16.63 24.96
CA MET A 485 6.54 -16.03 25.77
C MET A 485 7.94 -16.52 25.36
N GLU A 486 8.09 -17.81 25.02
CA GLU A 486 9.34 -18.36 24.48
C GLU A 486 9.70 -17.70 23.13
N ASP A 487 8.71 -17.57 22.23
CA ASP A 487 8.85 -16.91 20.93
C ASP A 487 9.21 -15.42 21.08
N LYS A 488 8.54 -14.70 21.99
CA LYS A 488 8.81 -13.29 22.32
C LYS A 488 10.20 -13.12 22.93
N ALA A 489 10.62 -13.98 23.86
CA ALA A 489 11.96 -13.91 24.43
C ALA A 489 13.05 -14.09 23.37
N ASN A 490 12.85 -15.02 22.42
CA ASN A 490 13.74 -15.17 21.28
C ASN A 490 13.75 -13.91 20.39
N TYR A 491 12.59 -13.30 20.16
CA TYR A 491 12.47 -12.03 19.44
C TYR A 491 13.24 -10.90 20.13
N ASP A 492 12.97 -10.64 21.41
CA ASP A 492 13.56 -9.53 22.17
C ASP A 492 15.09 -9.64 22.25
N ASN A 493 15.61 -10.85 22.50
CA ASN A 493 17.06 -11.09 22.64
C ASN A 493 17.84 -10.83 21.35
N LYS A 494 17.25 -11.06 20.17
CA LYS A 494 17.95 -11.00 18.87
C LYS A 494 17.54 -9.82 17.99
N SER A 495 16.42 -9.16 18.29
CA SER A 495 15.90 -8.03 17.49
C SER A 495 16.85 -6.84 17.49
N GLY A 496 17.48 -6.52 18.64
CA GLY A 496 18.45 -5.42 18.75
C GLY A 496 19.66 -5.60 17.83
N GLU A 497 20.32 -6.76 17.89
CA GLU A 497 21.48 -7.09 17.04
C GLU A 497 21.10 -7.11 15.56
N THR A 498 19.92 -7.65 15.23
CA THR A 498 19.43 -7.74 13.85
C THR A 498 19.14 -6.35 13.27
N ASN A 499 18.47 -5.49 14.03
CA ASN A 499 18.18 -4.11 13.63
C ASN A 499 19.46 -3.27 13.53
N GLU A 500 20.43 -3.46 14.43
CA GLU A 500 21.72 -2.75 14.37
C GLU A 500 22.56 -3.20 13.15
N ALA A 501 22.61 -4.50 12.88
CA ALA A 501 23.27 -5.03 11.68
C ALA A 501 22.62 -4.51 10.40
N ALA A 502 21.29 -4.38 10.39
CA ALA A 502 20.55 -3.82 9.27
C ALA A 502 20.76 -2.30 9.11
N GLY A 503 20.82 -1.55 10.21
CA GLY A 503 21.08 -0.10 10.21
C GLY A 503 22.52 0.29 9.86
N LYS A 504 23.48 -0.63 10.05
CA LYS A 504 24.88 -0.47 9.60
C LYS A 504 25.07 -0.64 8.09
N ALA A 505 24.10 -1.24 7.39
CA ALA A 505 24.09 -1.26 5.93
C ALA A 505 23.69 0.14 5.44
N SER A 506 24.62 0.92 4.90
CA SER A 506 24.42 2.33 4.60
C SER A 506 23.54 2.55 3.36
N LEU A 507 22.22 2.34 3.50
CA LEU A 507 21.19 2.75 2.54
C LEU A 507 21.40 4.23 2.14
N GLY A 508 21.81 5.06 3.11
CA GLY A 508 22.12 6.48 2.92
C GLY A 508 23.33 6.78 2.02
N GLU A 509 24.32 5.88 1.88
CA GLU A 509 25.46 6.11 0.99
C GLU A 509 25.07 5.94 -0.48
N VAL A 510 24.32 4.87 -0.81
CA VAL A 510 23.84 4.65 -2.18
C VAL A 510 22.71 5.59 -2.54
N LEU A 511 21.77 5.86 -1.62
CA LEU A 511 20.79 6.93 -1.83
C LEU A 511 21.48 8.29 -1.95
N GLY A 512 22.59 8.51 -1.25
CA GLY A 512 23.47 9.67 -1.43
C GLY A 512 24.03 9.76 -2.85
N ILE A 513 24.52 8.65 -3.42
CA ILE A 513 25.01 8.59 -4.81
C ILE A 513 23.85 8.82 -5.80
N ILE A 514 22.71 8.16 -5.62
CA ILE A 514 21.52 8.33 -6.47
C ILE A 514 21.03 9.78 -6.42
N ASN A 515 20.95 10.37 -5.23
CA ASN A 515 20.54 11.77 -5.05
C ASN A 515 21.58 12.74 -5.64
N ALA A 516 22.87 12.45 -5.51
CA ALA A 516 23.91 13.23 -6.16
C ALA A 516 23.76 13.20 -7.69
N ILE A 517 23.48 12.04 -8.29
CA ILE A 517 23.18 11.93 -9.74
C ILE A 517 21.93 12.73 -10.11
N LYS A 518 20.86 12.66 -9.30
CA LYS A 518 19.62 13.41 -9.55
C LYS A 518 19.82 14.93 -9.56
N LEU A 519 20.76 15.43 -8.77
CA LEU A 519 21.05 16.85 -8.59
C LEU A 519 22.06 17.42 -9.60
N VAL A 520 22.53 16.60 -10.56
CA VAL A 520 23.43 17.07 -11.61
C VAL A 520 22.67 18.00 -12.56
N ASP A 521 23.08 19.26 -12.61
CA ASP A 521 22.42 20.31 -13.41
C ASP A 521 22.88 20.34 -14.89
N SER A 522 23.75 19.41 -15.32
CA SER A 522 24.24 19.37 -16.69
C SER A 522 23.13 19.10 -17.71
N SER A 523 23.18 19.81 -18.84
CA SER A 523 22.22 19.65 -19.95
C SER A 523 20.74 19.85 -19.56
N ILE A 524 20.44 20.60 -18.49
CA ILE A 524 19.05 20.96 -18.14
C ILE A 524 18.38 21.75 -19.27
N ASP A 525 19.08 22.71 -19.87
CA ASP A 525 18.49 23.51 -20.96
C ASP A 525 18.21 22.65 -22.20
N ASP A 526 19.09 21.71 -22.53
CA ASP A 526 18.86 20.72 -23.59
C ASP A 526 17.59 19.88 -23.30
N TYR A 527 17.33 19.55 -22.03
CA TYR A 527 16.14 18.82 -21.59
C TYR A 527 14.87 19.69 -21.58
N LYS A 528 14.98 21.01 -21.40
CA LYS A 528 13.86 21.94 -21.59
C LYS A 528 13.44 21.96 -23.05
N ASP A 529 14.40 22.03 -23.97
CA ASP A 529 14.16 21.96 -25.41
C ASP A 529 13.55 20.61 -25.80
N LEU A 530 14.11 19.52 -25.29
CA LEU A 530 13.59 18.15 -25.47
C LEU A 530 12.15 18.01 -24.93
N GLY A 531 11.87 18.58 -23.77
CA GLY A 531 10.52 18.66 -23.19
C GLY A 531 9.55 19.47 -24.05
N GLY A 532 10.03 20.53 -24.71
CA GLY A 532 9.28 21.28 -25.72
C GLY A 532 8.94 20.42 -26.94
N PHE A 533 9.90 19.67 -27.47
CA PHE A 533 9.67 18.74 -28.58
C PHE A 533 8.68 17.63 -28.19
N TYR A 534 8.85 17.01 -27.02
CA TYR A 534 7.91 16.02 -26.50
C TYR A 534 6.48 16.57 -26.43
N LYS A 535 6.31 17.79 -25.90
CA LYS A 535 5.00 18.45 -25.83
C LYS A 535 4.37 18.62 -27.21
N ASN A 536 5.17 18.96 -28.24
CA ASN A 536 4.65 19.09 -29.61
C ASN A 536 4.08 17.78 -30.16
N TYR A 537 4.72 16.65 -29.86
CA TYR A 537 4.27 15.33 -30.34
C TYR A 537 3.13 14.73 -29.49
N ILE A 538 3.08 15.01 -28.18
CA ILE A 538 2.02 14.49 -27.29
C ILE A 538 0.74 15.35 -27.33
N ALA A 539 0.86 16.69 -27.39
CA ALA A 539 -0.26 17.64 -27.34
C ALA A 539 -1.18 17.54 -28.57
N GLN A 540 -0.72 16.89 -29.64
CA GLN A 540 -1.59 16.57 -30.75
C GLN A 540 -2.67 15.52 -30.37
N GLN A 541 -2.55 14.75 -29.27
CA GLN A 541 -3.44 13.58 -29.05
C GLN A 541 -3.80 13.13 -27.59
N ALA A 542 -3.34 13.71 -26.46
CA ALA A 542 -3.87 13.39 -25.11
C ALA A 542 -3.42 14.32 -23.95
N GLU A 543 -4.16 14.31 -22.82
CA GLU A 543 -3.77 14.88 -21.51
C GLU A 543 -2.72 14.01 -20.79
N ASP A 544 -1.74 14.68 -20.19
CA ASP A 544 -0.57 14.11 -19.50
C ASP A 544 -0.84 13.99 -18.00
N THR A 545 -1.09 12.78 -17.48
CA THR A 545 -1.38 12.56 -16.04
C THR A 545 -0.47 11.57 -15.34
N ASP A 546 0.68 11.18 -15.91
CA ASP A 546 1.59 10.34 -15.14
C ASP A 546 3.07 10.57 -15.46
N LYS A 547 3.76 11.15 -14.48
CA LYS A 547 5.21 11.29 -14.36
C LYS A 547 5.59 10.77 -12.97
N GLY A 548 5.50 9.46 -12.77
CA GLY A 548 5.84 8.85 -11.49
C GLY A 548 7.33 8.49 -11.41
N ALA A 549 8.11 9.25 -10.65
CA ALA A 549 9.35 8.70 -10.09
C ALA A 549 8.96 7.75 -8.95
N VAL A 550 9.54 6.55 -8.90
CA VAL A 550 9.32 5.63 -7.77
C VAL A 550 9.90 6.26 -6.51
N ALA A 551 9.03 6.56 -5.54
CA ALA A 551 9.45 6.99 -4.21
C ALA A 551 10.15 5.82 -3.51
N THR A 552 11.33 6.06 -2.97
CA THR A 552 12.12 5.08 -2.23
C THR A 552 12.15 5.51 -0.77
N SER A 553 11.69 4.65 0.14
CA SER A 553 11.79 4.92 1.58
C SER A 553 13.24 4.78 2.06
N ASN A 554 13.62 5.61 3.03
CA ASN A 554 14.91 5.51 3.72
C ASN A 554 14.86 4.54 4.91
N ASP A 555 13.68 4.01 5.23
CA ASP A 555 13.48 3.04 6.32
C ASP A 555 13.61 1.61 5.78
N LEU A 556 14.35 0.77 6.50
CA LEU A 556 14.52 -0.64 6.18
C LEU A 556 13.18 -1.41 6.24
N ASP A 557 12.33 -1.08 7.21
CA ASP A 557 11.02 -1.72 7.37
C ASP A 557 10.11 -1.44 6.16
N ASP A 558 10.30 -0.30 5.50
CA ASP A 558 9.60 0.05 4.26
C ASP A 558 10.29 -0.50 3.02
N ALA A 559 11.63 -0.48 2.97
CA ALA A 559 12.42 -0.83 1.80
C ALA A 559 12.12 -2.23 1.27
N GLY A 560 11.93 -3.22 2.16
CA GLY A 560 11.55 -4.57 1.75
C GLY A 560 10.17 -4.63 1.10
N GLY A 561 9.17 -3.92 1.65
CA GLY A 561 7.82 -3.85 1.10
C GLY A 561 7.75 -3.08 -0.22
N ASP A 562 8.49 -1.99 -0.34
CA ASP A 562 8.61 -1.18 -1.56
C ASP A 562 9.27 -1.98 -2.68
N ALA A 563 10.35 -2.71 -2.36
CA ALA A 563 11.03 -3.60 -3.29
C ALA A 563 10.11 -4.71 -3.82
N MET A 564 9.35 -5.34 -2.94
CA MET A 564 8.38 -6.36 -3.34
C MET A 564 7.22 -5.78 -4.15
N SER A 565 6.80 -4.53 -3.88
CA SER A 565 5.77 -3.86 -4.68
C SER A 565 6.28 -3.50 -6.07
N MET A 566 7.53 -3.03 -6.20
CA MET A 566 8.19 -2.86 -7.50
C MET A 566 8.26 -4.20 -8.26
N MET A 567 8.56 -5.28 -7.55
CA MET A 567 8.60 -6.63 -8.15
C MET A 567 7.22 -7.11 -8.60
N ASP A 568 6.16 -6.83 -7.83
CA ASP A 568 4.78 -7.13 -8.22
C ASP A 568 4.41 -6.41 -9.53
N SER A 569 4.70 -5.10 -9.63
CA SER A 569 4.51 -4.32 -10.87
C SER A 569 5.34 -4.86 -12.03
N LEU A 570 6.55 -5.34 -11.75
CA LEU A 570 7.43 -5.96 -12.74
C LEU A 570 6.81 -7.25 -13.30
N PHE A 571 6.31 -8.14 -12.44
CA PHE A 571 5.65 -9.37 -12.89
C PHE A 571 4.28 -9.11 -13.52
N GLU A 572 3.57 -8.05 -13.12
CA GLU A 572 2.36 -7.60 -13.81
C GLU A 572 2.66 -7.17 -15.26
N GLY A 573 3.67 -6.31 -15.46
CA GLY A 573 4.11 -5.89 -16.78
C GLY A 573 4.57 -7.07 -17.65
N LEU A 574 5.32 -8.02 -17.08
CA LEU A 574 5.72 -9.26 -17.75
C LEU A 574 4.54 -10.20 -18.07
N GLY A 575 3.51 -10.24 -17.23
CA GLY A 575 2.31 -11.04 -17.47
C GLY A 575 1.48 -10.48 -18.62
N ASN A 576 1.27 -9.17 -18.64
CA ASN A 576 0.53 -8.46 -19.69
C ASN A 576 1.26 -8.48 -21.04
N PHE A 577 2.58 -8.60 -21.03
CA PHE A 577 3.40 -8.72 -22.24
C PHE A 577 3.01 -9.91 -23.13
N PHE A 578 2.72 -11.10 -22.57
CA PHE A 578 2.32 -12.27 -23.36
C PHE A 578 0.92 -12.14 -23.97
N GLU A 579 0.06 -11.30 -23.39
CA GLU A 579 -1.28 -11.05 -23.91
C GLU A 579 -1.26 -10.00 -25.03
N THR A 580 -0.25 -9.11 -25.08
CA THR A 580 -0.38 -7.79 -25.75
C THR A 580 0.80 -7.30 -26.60
N MET A 581 1.51 -8.16 -27.35
CA MET A 581 2.16 -7.85 -28.66
C MET A 581 3.68 -8.06 -28.84
N ARG A 582 4.00 -8.57 -30.04
CA ARG A 582 5.30 -8.51 -30.74
C ARG A 582 5.75 -7.08 -31.08
N ASN A 583 4.82 -6.17 -31.34
CA ASN A 583 5.13 -4.82 -31.82
C ASN A 583 5.87 -3.98 -30.75
N GLU A 584 5.49 -4.11 -29.49
CA GLU A 584 6.15 -3.42 -28.38
C GLU A 584 7.61 -3.86 -28.22
N LEU A 585 7.93 -5.14 -28.47
CA LEU A 585 9.32 -5.64 -28.48
C LEU A 585 10.14 -4.95 -29.55
N TYR A 586 9.56 -4.77 -30.74
CA TYR A 586 10.25 -4.08 -31.82
C TYR A 586 10.51 -2.62 -31.48
N VAL A 587 9.53 -1.91 -30.92
CA VAL A 587 9.73 -0.52 -30.48
C VAL A 587 10.78 -0.42 -29.36
N ASN A 588 10.76 -1.34 -28.40
CA ASN A 588 11.72 -1.37 -27.30
C ASN A 588 13.14 -1.68 -27.78
N GLU A 589 13.29 -2.68 -28.64
CA GLU A 589 14.59 -3.06 -29.19
C GLU A 589 15.10 -2.00 -30.17
N TYR A 590 14.21 -1.33 -30.90
CA TYR A 590 14.56 -0.14 -31.67
C TYR A 590 15.13 0.96 -30.76
N ALA A 591 14.44 1.29 -29.67
CA ALA A 591 14.91 2.30 -28.72
C ALA A 591 16.29 1.90 -28.16
N PHE A 592 16.45 0.63 -27.78
CA PHE A 592 17.70 0.09 -27.26
C PHE A 592 18.87 0.15 -28.27
N GLN A 593 18.62 -0.11 -29.55
CA GLN A 593 19.65 -0.11 -30.58
C GLN A 593 20.04 1.30 -31.06
N ARG A 594 19.12 2.26 -31.00
CA ARG A 594 19.31 3.60 -31.59
C ARG A 594 19.66 4.70 -30.59
N PHE A 595 19.40 4.50 -29.30
CA PHE A 595 19.69 5.47 -28.25
C PHE A 595 20.64 4.88 -27.21
N ASP A 596 21.60 5.69 -26.78
CA ASP A 596 22.55 5.28 -25.75
C ASP A 596 21.90 5.38 -24.35
N SER A 597 22.41 4.57 -23.44
CA SER A 597 22.08 4.60 -22.01
C SER A 597 23.27 5.11 -21.21
N PHE A 598 23.03 5.42 -19.95
CA PHE A 598 24.11 5.82 -19.05
C PHE A 598 25.14 4.69 -18.90
N ASP A 599 26.43 5.06 -18.95
CA ASP A 599 27.56 4.15 -18.75
C ASP A 599 28.51 4.72 -17.68
N GLY A 600 28.33 4.24 -16.45
CA GLY A 600 29.17 4.63 -15.31
C GLY A 600 30.60 4.10 -15.39
N SER A 601 30.89 3.09 -16.23
CA SER A 601 32.23 2.52 -16.34
C SER A 601 33.26 3.52 -16.86
N ALA A 602 32.81 4.50 -17.64
CA ALA A 602 33.66 5.57 -18.18
C ALA A 602 34.21 6.50 -17.07
N LEU A 603 33.53 6.58 -15.92
CA LEU A 603 33.90 7.45 -14.79
C LEU A 603 35.13 6.94 -14.03
N LEU A 604 35.44 5.64 -14.14
CA LEU A 604 36.47 4.97 -13.33
C LEU A 604 37.87 4.99 -13.95
N LYS A 605 38.03 5.62 -15.13
CA LYS A 605 39.36 5.90 -15.69
C LYS A 605 40.12 6.97 -14.89
N LYS A 606 39.48 7.58 -13.89
CA LYS A 606 40.05 8.53 -12.92
C LYS A 606 39.57 8.17 -11.51
N PRO A 607 40.35 8.42 -10.45
CA PRO A 607 39.87 8.28 -9.07
C PRO A 607 38.69 9.24 -8.85
N VAL A 608 37.52 8.69 -8.48
CA VAL A 608 36.30 9.46 -8.26
C VAL A 608 36.28 9.95 -6.81
N ASP A 609 36.31 11.27 -6.62
CA ASP A 609 36.06 11.90 -5.32
C ASP A 609 34.54 12.07 -5.15
N LEU A 610 33.95 11.27 -4.26
CA LEU A 610 32.50 11.28 -4.00
C LEU A 610 31.97 12.63 -3.50
N THR A 611 32.85 13.51 -3.00
CA THR A 611 32.47 14.87 -2.55
C THR A 611 32.38 15.89 -3.70
N LYS A 612 32.86 15.54 -4.89
CA LYS A 612 32.83 16.35 -6.12
C LYS A 612 32.19 15.57 -7.27
N LEU A 613 31.19 14.75 -6.94
CA LEU A 613 30.56 13.84 -7.88
C LEU A 613 29.98 14.59 -9.08
N ASP A 614 29.33 15.73 -8.85
CA ASP A 614 28.68 16.57 -9.86
C ASP A 614 29.63 16.97 -11.02
N GLU A 615 30.79 17.55 -10.70
CA GLU A 615 31.79 17.95 -11.70
C GLU A 615 32.37 16.75 -12.49
N THR A 616 32.41 15.57 -11.88
CA THR A 616 33.01 14.36 -12.45
C THR A 616 32.04 13.63 -13.38
N ILE A 617 30.75 13.65 -13.07
CA ILE A 617 29.70 12.92 -13.80
C ILE A 617 28.97 13.78 -14.84
N ALA A 618 28.97 15.11 -14.69
CA ALA A 618 28.32 16.05 -15.62
C ALA A 618 28.60 15.80 -17.11
N PRO A 619 29.83 15.44 -17.56
CA PRO A 619 30.08 15.16 -18.98
C PRO A 619 29.30 13.93 -19.51
N PHE A 620 28.95 12.99 -18.65
CA PHE A 620 28.27 11.74 -18.96
C PHE A 620 26.76 11.81 -18.73
N VAL A 621 26.30 12.83 -18.00
CA VAL A 621 24.90 13.09 -17.68
C VAL A 621 24.36 14.13 -18.68
N ASN A 622 24.09 13.69 -19.90
CA ASN A 622 23.58 14.52 -21.00
C ASN A 622 22.48 13.78 -21.78
N VAL A 623 21.79 14.47 -22.70
CA VAL A 623 20.66 13.89 -23.48
C VAL A 623 21.06 12.61 -24.22
N ASN A 624 22.24 12.58 -24.85
CA ASN A 624 22.68 11.41 -25.61
C ASN A 624 23.09 10.26 -24.68
N GLY A 625 23.76 10.55 -23.57
CA GLY A 625 24.18 9.55 -22.57
C GLY A 625 23.06 9.06 -21.65
N SER A 626 21.83 9.57 -21.78
CA SER A 626 20.67 9.16 -20.97
C SER A 626 19.40 8.98 -21.81
N GLY A 627 19.56 8.80 -23.12
CA GLY A 627 18.45 8.75 -24.07
C GLY A 627 17.49 7.60 -23.76
N LEU A 628 18.03 6.43 -23.41
CA LEU A 628 17.20 5.27 -23.06
C LEU A 628 16.42 5.49 -21.75
N GLU A 629 17.07 6.05 -20.73
CA GLU A 629 16.43 6.40 -19.46
C GLU A 629 15.34 7.46 -19.66
N TYR A 630 15.57 8.46 -20.52
CA TYR A 630 14.53 9.44 -20.87
C TYR A 630 13.33 8.80 -21.57
N ILE A 631 13.54 7.83 -22.47
CA ILE A 631 12.44 7.12 -23.13
C ILE A 631 11.59 6.38 -22.09
N ILE A 632 12.21 5.77 -21.07
CA ILE A 632 11.53 5.06 -19.98
C ILE A 632 10.76 6.04 -19.07
N TYR A 633 11.43 7.05 -18.52
CA TYR A 633 10.88 7.88 -17.44
C TYR A 633 10.34 9.25 -17.88
N GLY A 634 10.99 9.91 -18.83
CA GLY A 634 10.56 11.21 -19.38
C GLY A 634 10.61 12.38 -18.39
N LEU A 635 11.51 12.32 -17.40
CA LEU A 635 11.72 13.38 -16.41
C LEU A 635 12.51 14.55 -17.00
N GLU A 636 12.48 15.69 -16.29
CA GLU A 636 12.91 17.00 -16.82
C GLU A 636 14.43 17.25 -16.76
N SER A 637 15.21 16.31 -16.25
CA SER A 637 16.67 16.39 -16.24
C SER A 637 17.30 15.01 -16.50
N PRO A 638 18.52 14.95 -17.07
CA PRO A 638 19.21 13.69 -17.31
C PRO A 638 19.48 12.95 -16.00
N GLY A 639 19.92 13.67 -14.97
CA GLY A 639 20.14 13.13 -13.63
C GLY A 639 18.88 12.51 -13.02
N ALA A 640 17.71 13.13 -13.19
CA ALA A 640 16.45 12.59 -12.70
C ALA A 640 16.07 11.26 -13.37
N ASN A 641 16.24 11.16 -14.70
CA ASN A 641 15.97 9.93 -15.45
C ASN A 641 16.92 8.79 -15.04
N ILE A 642 18.23 9.06 -14.94
CA ILE A 642 19.21 8.07 -14.47
C ILE A 642 18.92 7.67 -13.02
N GLY A 643 18.62 8.64 -12.15
CA GLY A 643 18.29 8.37 -10.76
C GLY A 643 17.01 7.54 -10.58
N ALA A 644 16.02 7.69 -11.46
CA ALA A 644 14.85 6.84 -11.50
C ALA A 644 15.22 5.40 -11.92
N ALA A 645 16.03 5.24 -12.97
CA ALA A 645 16.52 3.95 -13.43
C ALA A 645 17.30 3.18 -12.35
N TYR A 646 18.23 3.86 -11.67
CA TYR A 646 19.02 3.29 -10.58
C TYR A 646 18.18 2.99 -9.34
N GLY A 647 17.14 3.79 -9.07
CA GLY A 647 16.18 3.54 -8.00
C GLY A 647 15.36 2.27 -8.23
N GLU A 648 14.79 2.12 -9.43
CA GLU A 648 14.08 0.89 -9.83
C GLU A 648 14.99 -0.33 -9.85
N LEU A 649 16.22 -0.19 -10.36
CA LEU A 649 17.23 -1.24 -10.32
C LEU A 649 17.52 -1.66 -8.88
N PHE A 650 17.75 -0.71 -7.97
CA PHE A 650 18.00 -0.99 -6.57
C PHE A 650 16.84 -1.77 -5.94
N LEU A 651 15.59 -1.38 -6.17
CA LEU A 651 14.42 -2.07 -5.63
C LEU A 651 14.28 -3.50 -6.17
N VAL A 652 14.48 -3.71 -7.47
CA VAL A 652 14.46 -5.05 -8.05
C VAL A 652 15.60 -5.92 -7.48
N ARG A 653 16.81 -5.37 -7.33
CA ARG A 653 17.93 -6.07 -6.71
C ARG A 653 17.66 -6.37 -5.24
N LEU A 654 17.07 -5.45 -4.49
CA LEU A 654 16.69 -5.64 -3.11
C LEU A 654 15.67 -6.77 -2.96
N ALA A 655 14.65 -6.84 -3.82
CA ALA A 655 13.68 -7.94 -3.81
C ALA A 655 14.36 -9.31 -4.06
N LEU A 656 15.21 -9.39 -5.09
CA LEU A 656 15.95 -10.62 -5.44
C LEU A 656 16.92 -11.05 -4.33
N ARG A 657 17.65 -10.10 -3.72
CA ARG A 657 18.59 -10.40 -2.64
C ARG A 657 17.88 -10.67 -1.31
N THR A 658 16.69 -10.12 -1.08
CA THR A 658 15.83 -10.50 0.06
C THR A 658 15.35 -11.95 -0.08
N LEU A 659 14.94 -12.36 -1.28
CA LEU A 659 14.66 -13.76 -1.59
C LEU A 659 15.87 -14.65 -1.27
N GLU A 660 17.06 -14.24 -1.66
CA GLU A 660 18.30 -14.94 -1.33
C GLU A 660 18.54 -15.02 0.18
N GLY A 661 18.27 -13.92 0.91
CA GLY A 661 18.34 -13.86 2.38
C GLY A 661 17.46 -14.91 3.05
N PHE A 662 16.26 -15.18 2.52
CA PHE A 662 15.41 -16.27 3.03
C PHE A 662 16.00 -17.66 2.83
N THR A 663 16.99 -17.83 1.95
CA THR A 663 17.68 -19.12 1.74
C THR A 663 18.94 -19.25 2.58
N ASN A 664 19.41 -18.17 3.21
CA ASN A 664 20.62 -18.16 4.01
C ASN A 664 20.42 -18.91 5.34
N SER A 665 21.32 -19.85 5.64
CA SER A 665 21.21 -20.70 6.84
C SER A 665 21.36 -19.92 8.15
N ALA A 666 22.18 -18.87 8.17
CA ALA A 666 22.35 -18.02 9.36
C ALA A 666 21.08 -17.18 9.62
N VAL A 667 20.45 -16.67 8.56
CA VAL A 667 19.17 -15.95 8.64
C VAL A 667 18.07 -16.86 9.17
N ARG A 668 17.96 -18.09 8.65
CA ARG A 668 16.96 -19.08 9.11
C ARG A 668 17.19 -19.53 10.57
N ALA A 669 18.42 -19.52 11.06
CA ALA A 669 18.76 -19.93 12.42
C ALA A 669 18.26 -18.96 13.51
N LEU A 670 17.72 -17.79 13.15
CA LEU A 670 17.17 -16.84 14.11
C LEU A 670 15.94 -17.37 14.86
N GLY A 671 15.18 -18.30 14.27
CA GLY A 671 14.13 -19.08 14.93
C GLY A 671 12.78 -18.36 15.09
N HIS A 672 12.70 -17.03 15.02
CA HIS A 672 11.43 -16.29 15.00
C HIS A 672 11.14 -15.75 13.58
N PRO A 673 9.95 -15.96 13.00
CA PRO A 673 9.65 -15.63 11.61
C PRO A 673 9.86 -14.13 11.30
N LEU A 674 9.42 -13.22 12.17
CA LEU A 674 9.66 -11.78 11.97
C LEU A 674 11.17 -11.42 11.98
N LEU A 675 12.00 -12.11 12.78
CA LEU A 675 13.45 -11.87 12.78
C LEU A 675 14.10 -12.39 11.50
N VAL A 676 13.67 -13.57 11.03
CA VAL A 676 14.11 -14.14 9.74
C VAL A 676 13.80 -13.16 8.61
N LEU A 677 12.63 -12.52 8.65
CA LEU A 677 12.19 -11.52 7.67
C LEU A 677 13.05 -10.25 7.71
N ILE A 678 13.27 -9.66 8.89
CA ILE A 678 14.12 -8.47 9.05
C ILE A 678 15.56 -8.77 8.59
N ALA A 679 16.12 -9.92 9.00
CA ALA A 679 17.46 -10.32 8.61
C ALA A 679 17.59 -10.63 7.11
N ALA A 680 16.56 -11.19 6.48
CA ALA A 680 16.53 -11.41 5.04
C ALA A 680 16.52 -10.08 4.27
N ILE A 681 15.75 -9.08 4.72
CA ILE A 681 15.74 -7.74 4.13
C ILE A 681 17.10 -7.06 4.33
N ALA A 682 17.69 -7.15 5.53
CA ALA A 682 19.02 -6.61 5.82
C ALA A 682 20.10 -7.23 4.92
N TYR A 683 20.07 -8.56 4.77
CA TYR A 683 20.90 -9.28 3.81
C TYR A 683 20.68 -8.75 2.39
N GLY A 684 19.41 -8.57 2.02
CA GLY A 684 18.96 -8.02 0.75
C GLY A 684 19.57 -6.65 0.46
N VAL A 685 19.49 -5.73 1.41
CA VAL A 685 20.06 -4.38 1.30
C VAL A 685 21.57 -4.44 1.09
N ILE A 686 22.31 -5.14 1.96
CA ILE A 686 23.78 -5.21 1.86
C ILE A 686 24.22 -5.71 0.48
N HIS A 687 23.57 -6.76 -0.03
CA HIS A 687 23.95 -7.35 -1.31
C HIS A 687 23.45 -6.51 -2.49
N ALA A 688 22.25 -5.91 -2.41
CA ALA A 688 21.77 -4.99 -3.44
C ALA A 688 22.65 -3.76 -3.55
N LEU A 689 23.16 -3.20 -2.43
CA LEU A 689 24.13 -2.11 -2.44
C LEU A 689 25.43 -2.52 -3.16
N SER A 690 25.94 -3.73 -2.88
CA SER A 690 27.09 -4.29 -3.60
C SER A 690 26.82 -4.44 -5.10
N ASP A 691 25.61 -4.88 -5.46
CA ASP A 691 25.20 -5.02 -6.86
C ASP A 691 25.17 -3.65 -7.56
N MET A 692 24.64 -2.61 -6.91
CA MET A 692 24.60 -1.26 -7.47
C MET A 692 25.99 -0.72 -7.79
N TYR A 693 26.96 -0.96 -6.92
CA TYR A 693 28.36 -0.59 -7.18
C TYR A 693 28.89 -1.34 -8.42
N GLN A 694 28.64 -2.64 -8.54
CA GLN A 694 29.07 -3.42 -9.70
C GLN A 694 28.42 -2.94 -11.01
N PHE A 695 27.12 -2.61 -11.00
CA PHE A 695 26.44 -2.04 -12.16
C PHE A 695 27.00 -0.67 -12.56
N PHE A 696 27.29 0.18 -11.58
CA PHE A 696 27.93 1.47 -11.82
C PHE A 696 29.32 1.30 -12.48
N MET A 697 30.03 0.23 -12.14
CA MET A 697 31.32 -0.13 -12.76
C MET A 697 31.17 -0.77 -14.15
N GLY A 698 29.95 -0.92 -14.69
CA GLY A 698 29.68 -1.60 -15.95
C GLY A 698 29.83 -3.13 -15.91
N GLN A 699 29.87 -3.71 -14.71
CA GLN A 699 29.98 -5.16 -14.53
C GLN A 699 28.62 -5.85 -14.68
N GLN A 700 28.66 -7.14 -14.96
CA GLN A 700 27.49 -8.00 -14.93
C GLN A 700 27.38 -8.67 -13.57
N VAL A 701 26.17 -8.69 -13.02
CA VAL A 701 25.89 -9.20 -11.68
C VAL A 701 24.98 -10.41 -11.77
N GLU A 702 25.20 -11.40 -10.92
CA GLU A 702 24.35 -12.58 -10.86
C GLU A 702 22.92 -12.21 -10.45
N LEU A 703 21.92 -12.73 -11.16
CA LEU A 703 20.50 -12.46 -10.91
C LEU A 703 20.12 -12.84 -9.48
N ILE A 704 20.50 -14.05 -9.05
CA ILE A 704 20.35 -14.54 -7.69
C ILE A 704 21.33 -15.69 -7.43
N GLN A 705 21.81 -15.84 -6.19
CA GLN A 705 22.70 -16.92 -5.77
C GLN A 705 21.98 -17.87 -4.82
N ILE A 706 21.48 -18.99 -5.34
CA ILE A 706 20.72 -19.94 -4.52
C ILE A 706 21.55 -21.20 -4.31
N GLN A 707 21.84 -21.54 -3.04
CA GLN A 707 22.57 -22.76 -2.66
C GLN A 707 23.92 -22.95 -3.39
N GLY A 708 24.62 -21.85 -3.67
CA GLY A 708 25.90 -21.89 -4.40
C GLY A 708 25.78 -22.11 -5.92
N LYS A 709 24.56 -22.20 -6.47
CA LYS A 709 24.33 -22.21 -7.92
C LYS A 709 24.20 -20.78 -8.44
N LYS A 710 25.06 -20.44 -9.41
CA LYS A 710 25.00 -19.19 -10.17
C LYS A 710 24.03 -19.39 -11.33
N LEU A 711 22.85 -18.77 -11.26
CA LEU A 711 21.80 -19.00 -12.24
C LEU A 711 22.11 -18.26 -13.55
N PHE A 712 22.24 -16.92 -13.52
CA PHE A 712 22.49 -16.08 -14.70
C PHE A 712 23.14 -14.76 -14.30
N GLN A 713 23.88 -14.11 -15.20
CA GLN A 713 24.40 -12.76 -15.02
C GLN A 713 23.60 -11.78 -15.89
N LEU A 714 23.31 -10.60 -15.34
CA LEU A 714 22.64 -9.49 -16.03
C LEU A 714 23.49 -8.23 -15.92
N SER A 715 23.47 -7.42 -16.97
CA SER A 715 24.05 -6.07 -16.98
C SER A 715 22.98 -5.00 -16.67
N TYR A 716 23.41 -3.77 -16.37
CA TYR A 716 22.49 -2.63 -16.23
C TYR A 716 21.59 -2.45 -17.48
N LYS A 717 22.17 -2.64 -18.67
CA LYS A 717 21.43 -2.56 -19.94
C LYS A 717 20.32 -3.61 -20.07
N ASP A 718 20.50 -4.79 -19.48
CA ASP A 718 19.47 -5.83 -19.48
C ASP A 718 18.28 -5.45 -18.60
N TYR A 719 18.52 -4.74 -17.49
CA TYR A 719 17.46 -4.17 -16.67
C TYR A 719 16.74 -3.01 -17.38
N LEU A 720 17.45 -2.16 -18.13
CA LEU A 720 16.79 -1.12 -18.93
C LEU A 720 15.86 -1.70 -20.02
N ARG A 721 16.24 -2.83 -20.64
CA ARG A 721 15.33 -3.56 -21.55
C ARG A 721 14.07 -4.02 -20.84
N LEU A 722 14.21 -4.51 -19.61
CA LEU A 722 13.08 -4.92 -18.78
C LEU A 722 12.21 -3.71 -18.42
N PHE A 723 12.80 -2.59 -17.99
CA PHE A 723 12.04 -1.38 -17.63
C PHE A 723 11.33 -0.75 -18.83
N LEU A 724 11.90 -0.80 -20.04
CA LEU A 724 11.19 -0.42 -21.27
C LEU A 724 9.91 -1.24 -21.50
N LEU A 725 9.91 -2.52 -21.09
CA LEU A 725 8.73 -3.37 -21.13
C LEU A 725 7.69 -2.95 -20.09
N LEU A 726 8.12 -2.61 -18.88
CA LEU A 726 7.23 -2.26 -17.76
C LEU A 726 6.53 -0.93 -17.97
N HIS A 727 7.26 0.06 -18.50
CA HIS A 727 6.76 1.41 -18.77
C HIS A 727 6.06 1.47 -20.15
N SER A 728 5.15 0.53 -20.44
CA SER A 728 4.52 0.29 -21.76
C SER A 728 3.46 1.32 -22.19
N SER A 729 3.70 2.61 -21.96
CA SER A 729 2.85 3.67 -22.52
C SER A 729 3.31 4.00 -23.95
N GLU A 730 2.91 3.16 -24.92
CA GLU A 730 3.39 3.20 -26.30
C GLU A 730 3.36 4.62 -26.91
N LYS A 731 2.29 5.38 -26.67
CA LYS A 731 2.18 6.78 -27.15
C LYS A 731 3.20 7.74 -26.52
N LYS A 732 3.42 7.66 -25.20
CA LYS A 732 4.41 8.53 -24.53
C LYS A 732 5.82 8.14 -24.96
N LYS A 733 6.09 6.84 -25.07
CA LYS A 733 7.35 6.28 -25.54
C LYS A 733 7.68 6.75 -26.97
N LEU A 734 6.73 6.63 -27.89
CA LEU A 734 6.89 7.11 -29.27
C LEU A 734 7.11 8.63 -29.31
N ALA A 735 6.39 9.43 -28.52
CA ALA A 735 6.62 10.87 -28.43
C ALA A 735 8.03 11.21 -27.90
N ARG A 736 8.53 10.48 -26.90
CA ARG A 736 9.91 10.66 -26.37
C ARG A 736 10.96 10.26 -27.41
N ILE A 737 10.73 9.18 -28.15
CA ILE A 737 11.57 8.77 -29.30
C ILE A 737 11.59 9.89 -30.35
N GLN A 738 10.43 10.45 -30.72
CA GLN A 738 10.34 11.56 -31.68
C GLN A 738 11.11 12.79 -31.21
N ALA A 739 10.95 13.16 -29.94
CA ALA A 739 11.66 14.28 -29.33
C ALA A 739 13.19 14.08 -29.40
N LEU A 740 13.69 12.89 -29.05
CA LEU A 740 15.12 12.58 -29.12
C LEU A 740 15.66 12.55 -30.56
N ILE A 741 14.88 12.03 -31.52
CA ILE A 741 15.26 12.05 -32.93
C ILE A 741 15.38 13.50 -33.40
N GLN A 742 14.35 14.32 -33.16
CA GLN A 742 14.36 15.74 -33.52
C GLN A 742 15.54 16.47 -32.89
N PHE A 743 15.78 16.28 -31.59
CA PHE A 743 16.89 16.91 -30.87
C PHE A 743 18.25 16.61 -31.54
N ASN A 744 18.42 15.37 -32.03
CA ASN A 744 19.65 14.91 -32.66
C ASN A 744 19.75 15.18 -34.17
N LEU A 745 18.69 15.69 -34.82
CA LEU A 745 18.74 16.05 -36.23
C LEU A 745 19.46 17.39 -36.43
N PRO A 746 20.20 17.58 -37.54
CA PRO A 746 20.82 18.86 -37.85
C PRO A 746 19.78 19.99 -37.91
N GLY A 747 20.00 21.06 -37.13
CA GLY A 747 19.07 22.18 -37.03
C GLY A 747 17.75 21.85 -36.34
N GLN A 748 17.64 20.68 -35.70
CA GLN A 748 16.48 20.23 -34.92
C GLN A 748 15.14 20.32 -35.69
N LYS A 749 15.20 20.05 -37.00
CA LYS A 749 14.03 20.16 -37.88
C LYS A 749 12.90 19.22 -37.41
N PRO A 750 11.65 19.70 -37.30
CA PRO A 750 10.52 18.87 -36.84
C PRO A 750 10.27 17.66 -37.73
N LEU A 751 9.87 16.53 -37.11
CA LEU A 751 9.51 15.32 -37.84
C LEU A 751 8.24 15.48 -38.68
N THR A 752 7.41 16.48 -38.38
CA THR A 752 6.24 16.86 -39.19
C THR A 752 6.62 17.33 -40.60
N ASP A 753 7.87 17.77 -40.80
CA ASP A 753 8.35 18.24 -42.10
C ASP A 753 8.91 17.10 -42.96
N TYR A 754 9.05 15.89 -42.41
CA TYR A 754 9.53 14.71 -43.11
C TYR A 754 8.36 13.83 -43.53
N GLN A 755 8.13 13.75 -44.84
CA GLN A 755 7.00 13.04 -45.43
C GLN A 755 7.41 11.66 -45.93
N SER A 756 6.58 10.65 -45.67
CA SER A 756 6.82 9.26 -46.08
C SER A 756 6.00 8.83 -47.29
N TYR A 757 4.94 9.56 -47.62
CA TYR A 757 4.07 9.29 -48.76
C TYR A 757 4.03 10.47 -49.72
N VAL A 758 4.06 10.17 -51.03
CA VAL A 758 3.95 11.16 -52.09
C VAL A 758 2.93 10.70 -53.11
N THR A 759 1.96 11.57 -53.38
CA THR A 759 1.07 11.48 -54.53
C THR A 759 1.39 12.61 -55.48
N ALA A 760 1.57 12.32 -56.76
CA ALA A 760 1.79 13.35 -57.77
C ALA A 760 0.89 13.17 -58.98
N GLN A 761 0.53 14.31 -59.56
CA GLN A 761 -0.16 14.44 -60.83
C GLN A 761 0.41 15.65 -61.58
N ALA A 762 0.48 15.58 -62.90
CA ALA A 762 0.94 16.71 -63.71
C ALA A 762 0.14 16.83 -65.00
N GLU A 763 -0.06 18.06 -65.45
CA GLU A 763 -0.63 18.33 -66.78
C GLU A 763 0.49 18.28 -67.82
N PHE A 764 0.25 17.56 -68.90
CA PHE A 764 1.17 17.45 -70.03
C PHE A 764 0.49 17.93 -71.30
N SER A 765 1.30 18.29 -72.29
CA SER A 765 0.82 18.67 -73.62
C SER A 765 1.61 17.96 -74.71
N VAL A 766 0.95 17.59 -75.80
CA VAL A 766 1.58 17.02 -77.00
C VAL A 766 1.16 17.80 -78.24
N ARG A 767 2.10 18.04 -79.16
CA ARG A 767 1.83 18.74 -80.43
C ARG A 767 1.10 17.86 -81.43
N LEU A 768 -0.04 18.34 -81.92
CA LEU A 768 -0.80 17.74 -83.01
C LEU A 768 -0.15 18.09 -84.36
N TRP A 769 -0.09 17.13 -85.27
CA TRP A 769 0.58 17.32 -86.57
C TRP A 769 -0.37 17.75 -87.68
N PHE A 770 -1.63 17.29 -87.66
CA PHE A 770 -2.50 17.43 -88.83
C PHE A 770 -3.71 18.33 -88.59
N LEU A 771 -4.66 17.91 -87.75
CA LEU A 771 -6.01 18.51 -87.73
C LEU A 771 -6.52 18.78 -86.30
N PRO A 772 -6.08 19.87 -85.64
CA PRO A 772 -6.51 20.20 -84.28
C PRO A 772 -8.03 20.33 -84.10
N GLY A 773 -8.73 20.97 -85.05
CA GLY A 773 -10.19 21.15 -84.97
C GLY A 773 -10.98 19.85 -85.09
N VAL A 774 -10.48 18.86 -85.86
CA VAL A 774 -11.10 17.53 -85.95
C VAL A 774 -10.87 16.76 -84.64
N MET A 775 -9.68 16.88 -84.06
CA MET A 775 -9.37 16.27 -82.76
C MET A 775 -10.20 16.88 -81.61
N GLU A 776 -10.50 18.18 -81.66
CA GLU A 776 -11.36 18.85 -80.69
C GLU A 776 -12.80 18.31 -80.71
N ALA A 777 -13.38 18.16 -81.92
CA ALA A 777 -14.69 17.54 -82.09
C ALA A 777 -14.71 16.05 -81.67
N LEU A 778 -13.61 15.34 -81.94
CA LEU A 778 -13.46 13.93 -81.54
C LEU A 778 -13.32 13.76 -80.03
N ASN A 779 -12.67 14.70 -79.34
CA ASN A 779 -12.55 14.69 -77.88
C ASN A 779 -13.92 14.81 -77.18
N GLN A 780 -14.87 15.57 -77.74
CA GLN A 780 -16.24 15.69 -77.21
C GLN A 780 -17.07 14.42 -77.38
N THR A 781 -16.79 13.63 -78.42
CA THR A 781 -17.56 12.42 -78.77
C THR A 781 -16.97 11.14 -78.19
N VAL A 782 -15.64 11.04 -78.10
CA VAL A 782 -14.91 9.84 -77.65
C VAL A 782 -14.38 9.98 -76.20
N GLN A 783 -14.60 11.13 -75.54
CA GLN A 783 -14.16 11.42 -74.17
C GLN A 783 -12.67 11.11 -73.95
N LEU A 784 -11.80 11.77 -74.73
CA LEU A 784 -10.36 11.56 -74.58
C LEU A 784 -9.79 12.15 -73.27
N ASN A 785 -10.60 12.79 -72.42
CA ASN A 785 -10.20 13.34 -71.12
C ASN A 785 -9.01 14.32 -71.23
N GLY A 786 -9.19 15.38 -72.01
CA GLY A 786 -8.21 16.46 -72.19
C GLY A 786 -8.81 17.64 -72.94
N ARG A 787 -7.98 18.59 -73.37
CA ARG A 787 -8.40 19.79 -74.12
C ARG A 787 -7.44 20.12 -75.26
N VAL A 788 -7.97 20.59 -76.39
CA VAL A 788 -7.16 21.10 -77.51
C VAL A 788 -7.07 22.62 -77.37
N GLN A 789 -5.86 23.18 -77.42
CA GLN A 789 -5.65 24.63 -77.46
C GLN A 789 -4.59 24.94 -78.52
N GLY A 790 -5.00 25.62 -79.59
CA GLY A 790 -4.14 25.89 -80.74
C GLY A 790 -3.70 24.61 -81.45
N SER A 791 -2.40 24.31 -81.41
CA SER A 791 -1.80 23.11 -82.03
C SER A 791 -1.36 22.04 -81.03
N ARG A 792 -1.74 22.16 -79.75
CA ARG A 792 -1.39 21.18 -78.70
C ARG A 792 -2.63 20.61 -78.04
N TYR A 793 -2.53 19.34 -77.64
CA TYR A 793 -3.51 18.64 -76.82
C TYR A 793 -2.98 18.52 -75.40
N TYR A 794 -3.72 19.05 -74.42
CA TYR A 794 -3.39 19.06 -73.00
C TYR A 794 -4.20 17.99 -72.28
N TYR A 795 -3.57 17.29 -71.34
CA TYR A 795 -4.18 16.22 -70.56
C TYR A 795 -3.46 16.05 -69.23
N ASP A 796 -4.17 15.58 -68.21
CA ASP A 796 -3.57 15.22 -66.94
C ASP A 796 -3.06 13.77 -66.99
N SER A 797 -1.92 13.53 -66.35
CA SER A 797 -1.51 12.16 -66.03
C SER A 797 -2.48 11.51 -65.04
N GLY A 798 -2.44 10.18 -64.94
CA GLY A 798 -3.02 9.50 -63.79
C GLY A 798 -2.33 9.93 -62.50
N GLN A 799 -3.07 9.99 -61.39
CA GLN A 799 -2.49 10.18 -60.06
C GLN A 799 -1.61 8.97 -59.72
N ARG A 800 -0.38 9.24 -59.28
CA ARG A 800 0.59 8.20 -58.89
C ARG A 800 0.93 8.36 -57.41
N PHE A 801 0.59 7.35 -56.63
CA PHE A 801 0.92 7.23 -55.20
C PHE A 801 2.16 6.36 -55.01
N MET A 802 3.00 6.72 -54.05
CA MET A 802 4.05 5.87 -53.53
C MET A 802 4.33 6.13 -52.06
N SER A 803 4.71 5.07 -51.35
CA SER A 803 5.21 5.06 -49.99
C SER A 803 6.53 4.31 -49.91
N TYR A 804 7.26 4.49 -48.81
CA TYR A 804 8.37 3.60 -48.43
C TYR A 804 7.90 2.20 -48.06
#